data_AF-A0A1Y2V1T0-F1
#
_entry.id   AF-A0A1Y2V1T0-F1
#
_cell.length_a   1.000
_cell.length_b   1.000
_cell.length_c   1.000
_cell.angle_alpha   90.00
_cell.angle_beta   90.00
_cell.angle_gamma   90.00
#
_symmetry.space_group_name_H-M   'P 1'
#
loop_
_entity.id
_entity.type
_entity.pdbx_description
1 polymer ?
#
loop_
_entity_poly.entity_id
_entity_poly.type
_entity_poly.pdbx_seq_one_letter_code
_entity_poly.pdbx_strand_id
1 'polypeptide(L)'
;MAKFDWDDMLLSMDWVNENWRMHINTLNAVPWEELQSSTVDRLAELHRAYDAAHPGARGTQISPAGIERFRRQTTMGESQSARDWITDKGPSSPVAKPVAVKKPRGPNVDKENKWVHKHDRPGFMTVGFELELPIAVFARGGRHHPEDTRWLASDPVNDYMPYDSIKKIVVDEVISVLNSKTEGMVFIPKDEDEGSELHSVRMDNLHRMDTGGTPTPSGHGLPISAVAENAAQAALRTALLSVFSTEAGGKSLAVATESDIADAVNFAAVTGIVLTVDRTRAKSRLTELLRLEAYRARRDPRHVPLVHMKPRYRAFSVYTVTEKVPRQITMGDYLDAPPADSLPEKPYHYEAVKIASPVMRMEYPPADIEQVMSQITKAMRSNFLVHKAMSSIGTTAQITISHSTGFTLLDIKRLVTLVSIVGDGLARLNREYRSSAQYDSICGPIKRVSRLAGVASVDPKSPNFDPEKIIPAGTTATRRADLAEMEKHVPVDLLSKQLKLKDKVFYSVLWQYRSVNAIAKAVRTGQKSRKTEMEVKCTGLGNTTEKVEIKEEAALRAKWLGEDLNLNVIDAERGVFEFRRCAASLDTGFLVCWMVVCYYLVDTAKFLPAAEFKDVLTKILNDKPILDALRIPKKVQSVYKDAIGDSGFFEPPGSKVSWKTPFYPADA
;
A
#
# COMPACT_ATOMS: atom_id res chain seq x y z
N MET A 1 40.48 35.61 5.79
CA MET A 1 40.77 34.45 6.66
C MET A 1 41.63 33.49 5.88
N ALA A 2 42.80 33.09 6.39
CA ALA A 2 43.63 32.08 5.74
C ALA A 2 42.84 30.77 5.64
N LYS A 3 42.83 30.14 4.45
CA LYS A 3 42.15 28.85 4.24
C LYS A 3 42.86 27.82 5.13
N PHE A 4 42.10 27.16 6.00
CA PHE A 4 42.62 26.14 6.90
C PHE A 4 43.08 24.94 6.06
N ASP A 5 44.37 24.61 6.11
CA ASP A 5 44.95 23.52 5.32
C ASP A 5 44.75 22.18 6.06
N TRP A 6 43.65 21.51 5.71
CA TRP A 6 43.31 20.23 6.30
C TRP A 6 44.25 19.10 5.85
N ASP A 7 44.86 19.21 4.68
CA ASP A 7 45.77 18.18 4.16
C ASP A 7 47.05 18.13 4.99
N ASP A 8 47.69 19.28 5.23
CA ASP A 8 48.93 19.38 6.02
C ASP A 8 48.68 19.04 7.50
N MET A 9 47.59 19.57 8.08
CA MET A 9 47.25 19.30 9.48
C MET A 9 47.02 17.80 9.74
N LEU A 10 46.22 17.13 8.91
CA LEU A 10 45.93 15.72 9.10
C LEU A 10 47.17 14.85 8.84
N LEU A 11 48.02 15.18 7.88
CA LEU A 11 49.25 14.40 7.62
C LEU A 11 50.36 14.66 8.65
N SER A 12 50.31 15.76 9.38
CA SER A 12 51.26 16.08 10.45
C SER A 12 51.04 15.30 11.76
N MET A 13 49.87 14.65 11.92
CA MET A 13 49.55 13.84 13.12
C MET A 13 50.14 12.42 13.02
N ASP A 14 50.58 11.87 14.16
CA ASP A 14 51.19 10.53 14.23
C ASP A 14 50.13 9.42 14.29
N TRP A 15 49.41 9.23 13.19
CA TRP A 15 48.38 8.20 13.07
C TRP A 15 48.90 6.77 13.12
N VAL A 16 50.22 6.55 13.14
CA VAL A 16 50.80 5.20 13.30
C VAL A 16 50.76 4.76 14.76
N ASN A 17 50.86 5.70 15.70
CA ASN A 17 50.86 5.43 17.14
C ASN A 17 49.64 6.01 17.87
N GLU A 18 48.89 6.92 17.25
CA GLU A 18 47.65 7.47 17.81
C GLU A 18 46.41 6.72 17.33
N ASN A 19 45.54 6.33 18.27
CA ASN A 19 44.25 5.74 17.95
C ASN A 19 43.33 6.78 17.32
N TRP A 20 43.22 6.76 15.98
CA TRP A 20 42.36 7.66 15.22
C TRP A 20 40.90 7.70 15.70
N ARG A 21 40.40 6.63 16.36
CA ARG A 21 39.06 6.59 16.95
C ARG A 21 38.85 7.61 18.08
N MET A 22 39.91 7.99 18.79
CA MET A 22 39.86 9.04 19.82
C MET A 22 39.61 10.42 19.21
N HIS A 23 39.88 10.58 17.91
CA HIS A 23 39.71 11.82 17.16
C HIS A 23 38.50 11.79 16.21
N ILE A 24 37.57 10.84 16.39
CA ILE A 24 36.47 10.61 15.44
C ILE A 24 35.56 11.82 15.24
N ASN A 25 35.33 12.61 16.28
CA ASN A 25 34.52 13.83 16.20
C ASN A 25 35.23 14.91 15.35
N THR A 26 36.55 15.04 15.50
CA THR A 26 37.38 15.93 14.68
C THR A 26 37.40 15.45 13.23
N LEU A 27 37.59 14.15 13.01
CA LEU A 27 37.60 13.54 11.67
C LEU A 27 36.25 13.67 10.97
N ASN A 28 35.12 13.60 11.69
CA ASN A 28 33.79 13.79 11.09
C ASN A 28 33.52 15.24 10.68
N ALA A 29 34.26 16.21 11.22
CA ALA A 29 34.15 17.63 10.85
C ALA A 29 35.05 18.02 9.65
N VAL A 30 35.92 17.11 9.20
CA VAL A 30 36.79 17.34 8.04
C VAL A 30 35.94 17.35 6.75
N PRO A 31 36.12 18.34 5.86
CA PRO A 31 35.48 18.35 4.55
C PRO A 31 36.17 17.33 3.62
N TRP A 32 35.90 16.04 3.80
CA TRP A 32 36.59 14.92 3.13
C TRP A 32 36.56 14.98 1.60
N GLU A 33 35.53 15.60 1.01
CA GLU A 33 35.40 15.76 -0.45
C GLU A 33 36.39 16.81 -1.01
N GLU A 34 36.87 17.73 -0.16
CA GLU A 34 37.77 18.82 -0.54
C GLU A 34 39.26 18.46 -0.40
N LEU A 35 39.58 17.34 0.27
CA LEU A 35 40.96 16.84 0.44
C LEU A 35 41.54 16.24 -0.83
N GLN A 36 42.87 16.32 -0.98
CA GLN A 36 43.57 15.66 -2.07
C GLN A 36 43.42 14.13 -1.98
N SER A 37 43.28 13.45 -3.12
CA SER A 37 43.13 11.98 -3.13
C SER A 37 44.34 11.27 -2.52
N SER A 38 45.55 11.81 -2.73
CA SER A 38 46.79 11.34 -2.09
C SER A 38 46.72 11.40 -0.56
N THR A 39 46.16 12.46 0.00
CA THR A 39 45.96 12.64 1.46
C THR A 39 44.97 11.62 1.99
N VAL A 40 43.83 11.44 1.33
CA VAL A 40 42.79 10.47 1.72
C VAL A 40 43.33 9.04 1.68
N ASP A 41 44.06 8.68 0.61
CA ASP A 41 44.68 7.37 0.47
C ASP A 41 45.72 7.10 1.57
N ARG A 42 46.57 8.10 1.85
CA ARG A 42 47.60 8.01 2.88
C ARG A 42 47.01 7.88 4.28
N LEU A 43 46.01 8.68 4.64
CA LEU A 43 45.33 8.59 5.94
C LEU A 43 44.60 7.25 6.12
N ALA A 44 43.93 6.75 5.06
CA ALA A 44 43.28 5.45 5.09
C ALA A 44 44.28 4.28 5.26
N GLU A 45 45.53 4.44 4.83
CA GLU A 45 46.61 3.49 5.07
C GLU A 45 47.17 3.60 6.48
N LEU A 46 47.43 4.80 6.98
CA LEU A 46 47.93 5.01 8.34
C LEU A 46 46.94 4.49 9.40
N HIS A 47 45.64 4.79 9.25
CA HIS A 47 44.61 4.26 10.15
C HIS A 47 44.52 2.72 10.12
N ARG A 48 44.73 2.11 8.95
CA ARG A 48 44.77 0.64 8.81
C ARG A 48 46.04 0.03 9.40
N ALA A 49 47.18 0.70 9.26
CA ALA A 49 48.43 0.26 9.85
C ALA A 49 48.36 0.28 11.38
N TYR A 50 47.78 1.33 11.97
CA TYR A 50 47.48 1.38 13.40
C TYR A 50 46.62 0.21 13.85
N ASP A 51 45.51 -0.07 13.13
CA ASP A 51 44.58 -1.15 13.46
C ASP A 51 45.24 -2.53 13.37
N ALA A 52 46.12 -2.74 12.37
CA ALA A 52 46.88 -3.97 12.21
C ALA A 52 47.91 -4.19 13.33
N ALA A 53 48.54 -3.11 13.83
CA ALA A 53 49.50 -3.15 14.92
C ALA A 53 48.85 -3.34 16.31
N HIS A 54 47.54 -3.04 16.45
CA HIS A 54 46.82 -3.07 17.74
C HIS A 54 45.55 -3.96 17.70
N PRO A 55 45.68 -5.29 17.49
CA PRO A 55 44.56 -6.21 17.28
C PRO A 55 43.59 -6.41 18.47
N GLY A 56 43.81 -5.73 19.60
CA GLY A 56 42.90 -5.70 20.76
C GLY A 56 41.90 -4.54 20.76
N ALA A 57 42.07 -3.53 19.89
CA ALA A 57 41.16 -2.39 19.78
C ALA A 57 39.89 -2.79 18.99
N ARG A 58 38.97 -3.52 19.63
CA ARG A 58 37.72 -4.02 19.02
C ARG A 58 36.78 -2.86 18.64
N GLY A 59 36.86 -2.45 17.38
CA GLY A 59 35.80 -1.72 16.68
C GLY A 59 35.90 -1.99 15.19
N THR A 60 34.91 -2.68 14.60
CA THR A 60 34.80 -2.96 13.14
C THR A 60 34.53 -1.71 12.29
N GLN A 61 34.86 -0.53 12.82
CA GLN A 61 34.59 0.75 12.19
C GLN A 61 35.69 1.09 11.18
N ILE A 62 35.30 1.24 9.92
CA ILE A 62 36.16 1.79 8.87
C ILE A 62 36.36 3.28 9.16
N SER A 63 37.60 3.77 9.09
CA SER A 63 37.88 5.19 9.33
C SER A 63 37.21 6.09 8.28
N PRO A 64 36.84 7.34 8.62
CA PRO A 64 36.25 8.28 7.65
C PRO A 64 37.09 8.45 6.37
N ALA A 65 38.42 8.45 6.48
CA ALA A 65 39.34 8.42 5.34
C ALA A 65 39.18 7.14 4.49
N GLY A 66 38.98 5.98 5.12
CA GLY A 66 38.72 4.71 4.42
C GLY A 66 37.36 4.67 3.72
N ILE A 67 36.33 5.29 4.31
CA ILE A 67 34.99 5.42 3.70
C ILE A 67 35.09 6.34 2.48
N GLU A 68 35.77 7.48 2.60
CA GLU A 68 35.94 8.41 1.48
C GLU A 68 36.78 7.80 0.34
N ARG A 69 37.85 7.06 0.66
CA ARG A 69 38.63 6.29 -0.32
C ARG A 69 37.72 5.32 -1.09
N PHE A 70 36.85 4.58 -0.40
CA PHE A 70 35.93 3.64 -1.03
C PHE A 70 34.89 4.34 -1.91
N ARG A 71 34.36 5.50 -1.47
CA ARG A 71 33.44 6.32 -2.26
C ARG A 71 34.10 6.80 -3.56
N ARG A 72 35.34 7.29 -3.49
CA ARG A 72 36.09 7.74 -4.68
C ARG A 72 36.36 6.58 -5.65
N GLN A 73 36.69 5.39 -5.15
CA GLN A 73 36.91 4.19 -5.97
C GLN A 73 35.65 3.66 -6.66
N THR A 74 34.49 3.74 -6.00
CA THR A 74 33.20 3.28 -6.53
C THR A 74 32.56 4.27 -7.51
N THR A 75 32.89 5.56 -7.40
CA THR A 75 32.39 6.60 -8.31
C THR A 75 33.19 6.70 -9.61
N MET A 76 34.45 6.26 -9.63
CA MET A 76 35.31 6.29 -10.83
C MET A 76 35.27 5.00 -11.69
N GLY A 77 34.34 4.09 -11.39
CA GLY A 77 34.15 2.83 -12.11
C GLY A 77 33.49 2.96 -13.49
N GLU A 78 33.78 4.00 -14.27
CA GLU A 78 33.60 4.06 -15.73
C GLU A 78 34.50 5.20 -16.29
N SER A 79 35.60 4.81 -16.91
CA SER A 79 36.64 5.65 -17.56
C SER A 79 37.70 6.29 -16.64
N GLN A 80 38.70 5.51 -16.26
CA GLN A 80 40.08 5.97 -16.41
C GLN A 80 40.98 4.79 -16.79
N SER A 81 41.59 4.92 -17.97
CA SER A 81 42.67 4.07 -18.44
C SER A 81 43.86 4.14 -17.49
N ALA A 82 44.64 3.07 -17.41
CA ALA A 82 45.99 3.04 -16.84
C ALA A 82 46.97 3.97 -17.60
N ARG A 83 46.78 5.29 -17.46
CA ARG A 83 47.72 6.36 -17.79
C ARG A 83 47.51 7.47 -16.77
N ASP A 84 48.08 7.25 -15.60
CA ASP A 84 48.67 8.26 -14.70
C ASP A 84 49.28 7.56 -13.48
N TRP A 85 50.01 6.47 -13.73
CA TRP A 85 51.05 6.03 -12.82
C TRP A 85 52.38 6.46 -13.44
N ILE A 86 53.05 7.37 -12.74
CA ILE A 86 54.49 7.65 -12.85
C ILE A 86 54.87 8.56 -14.04
N THR A 87 55.26 9.78 -13.69
CA THR A 87 56.28 10.53 -14.42
C THR A 87 57.57 9.70 -14.45
N ASP A 88 57.94 9.11 -15.59
CA ASP A 88 59.25 9.37 -16.21
C ASP A 88 59.45 8.68 -17.58
N LYS A 89 59.88 9.52 -18.54
CA LYS A 89 60.61 9.35 -19.81
C LYS A 89 60.71 7.98 -20.53
N GLY A 90 60.39 7.98 -21.83
CA GLY A 90 61.06 7.13 -22.85
C GLY A 90 60.19 6.72 -24.07
N PRO A 91 60.68 6.73 -25.33
CA PRO A 91 59.85 6.75 -26.54
C PRO A 91 59.68 5.41 -27.30
N SER A 92 58.72 5.44 -28.24
CA SER A 92 58.57 4.68 -29.51
C SER A 92 57.67 3.42 -29.57
N SER A 93 56.55 3.58 -30.33
CA SER A 93 55.85 2.73 -31.34
C SER A 93 56.01 1.19 -31.41
N PRO A 94 55.19 0.46 -32.20
CA PRO A 94 53.72 0.36 -32.22
C PRO A 94 53.18 -1.10 -32.39
N VAL A 95 51.85 -1.28 -32.32
CA VAL A 95 51.00 -2.38 -32.88
C VAL A 95 51.03 -3.80 -32.26
N ALA A 96 49.86 -4.26 -31.76
CA ALA A 96 49.20 -5.53 -32.13
C ALA A 96 47.77 -5.66 -31.54
N LYS A 97 46.78 -5.97 -32.39
CA LYS A 97 45.51 -6.68 -32.05
C LYS A 97 45.69 -8.17 -32.43
N PRO A 98 44.76 -9.12 -32.18
CA PRO A 98 43.63 -9.26 -31.23
C PRO A 98 43.81 -10.57 -30.39
N VAL A 99 42.83 -11.12 -29.66
CA VAL A 99 41.97 -12.25 -30.10
C VAL A 99 40.76 -12.38 -29.16
N ALA A 100 39.59 -12.57 -29.76
CA ALA A 100 38.31 -12.82 -29.11
C ALA A 100 38.15 -14.29 -28.68
N VAL A 101 37.54 -14.52 -27.51
CA VAL A 101 36.99 -15.83 -27.13
C VAL A 101 35.53 -15.65 -26.73
N LYS A 102 34.64 -16.26 -27.53
CA LYS A 102 33.19 -16.37 -27.24
C LYS A 102 32.95 -17.41 -26.15
N LYS A 103 32.03 -17.13 -25.22
CA LYS A 103 31.38 -18.11 -24.34
C LYS A 103 29.85 -17.89 -24.27
N PRO A 104 29.08 -18.93 -23.94
CA PRO A 104 27.72 -19.17 -24.42
C PRO A 104 26.62 -18.46 -23.62
N ARG A 105 25.48 -18.24 -24.28
CA ARG A 105 24.24 -17.64 -23.75
C ARG A 105 23.63 -18.50 -22.62
N GLY A 106 23.57 -17.94 -21.41
CA GLY A 106 22.62 -18.33 -20.36
C GLY A 106 21.29 -17.56 -20.48
N PRO A 107 20.26 -17.93 -19.71
CA PRO A 107 18.93 -17.33 -19.80
C PRO A 107 18.97 -15.86 -19.36
N ASN A 108 18.35 -14.99 -20.17
CA ASN A 108 18.16 -13.56 -19.90
C ASN A 108 17.39 -13.37 -18.59
N VAL A 109 18.12 -13.17 -17.50
CA VAL A 109 17.68 -12.37 -16.36
C VAL A 109 18.39 -11.03 -16.54
N ASP A 110 17.64 -9.94 -16.39
CA ASP A 110 18.01 -8.53 -16.62
C ASP A 110 17.75 -7.99 -18.02
N LYS A 111 16.58 -7.37 -18.19
CA LYS A 111 16.37 -6.17 -19.01
C LYS A 111 14.99 -5.56 -18.80
N GLU A 112 14.71 -5.05 -17.60
CA GLU A 112 13.64 -4.06 -17.40
C GLU A 112 13.82 -3.32 -16.06
N ASN A 113 14.94 -2.63 -15.92
CA ASN A 113 15.13 -1.54 -14.95
C ASN A 113 16.16 -0.56 -15.52
N LYS A 114 15.81 0.01 -16.67
CA LYS A 114 16.26 1.33 -17.15
C LYS A 114 14.95 2.11 -17.17
N TRP A 115 14.76 3.22 -16.45
CA TRP A 115 15.46 4.49 -16.53
C TRP A 115 15.41 5.16 -15.14
N VAL A 116 16.55 5.61 -14.61
CA VAL A 116 16.55 6.63 -13.55
C VAL A 116 17.08 7.90 -14.22
N HIS A 117 16.16 8.81 -14.52
CA HIS A 117 16.55 10.15 -14.97
C HIS A 117 17.13 10.91 -13.78
N LYS A 118 18.10 11.78 -14.04
CA LYS A 118 18.82 12.63 -13.07
C LYS A 118 17.91 13.58 -12.24
N HIS A 119 16.59 13.49 -12.42
CA HIS A 119 15.54 14.28 -11.76
C HIS A 119 14.46 13.44 -11.06
N ASP A 120 14.61 12.11 -10.98
CA ASP A 120 13.61 11.28 -10.32
C ASP A 120 13.63 11.50 -8.79
N ARG A 121 12.46 11.85 -8.25
CA ARG A 121 12.23 12.01 -6.81
C ARG A 121 12.52 10.66 -6.12
N PRO A 122 13.17 10.62 -4.95
CA PRO A 122 13.50 9.37 -4.29
C PRO A 122 12.22 8.61 -3.90
N GLY A 123 12.04 7.42 -4.47
CA GLY A 123 10.92 6.51 -4.21
C GLY A 123 9.89 6.43 -5.34
N PHE A 124 8.73 5.84 -5.06
CA PHE A 124 7.63 5.70 -6.01
C PHE A 124 6.29 5.67 -5.26
N MET A 125 5.22 6.09 -5.96
CA MET A 125 3.85 6.02 -5.46
C MET A 125 3.28 4.62 -5.67
N THR A 126 2.45 4.17 -4.75
CA THR A 126 1.69 2.93 -4.88
C THR A 126 0.21 3.20 -4.84
N VAL A 127 -0.54 2.30 -5.48
CA VAL A 127 -2.00 2.32 -5.48
C VAL A 127 -2.53 0.95 -5.10
N GLY A 128 -3.62 0.95 -4.35
CA GLY A 128 -4.50 -0.18 -4.19
C GLY A 128 -5.95 0.27 -4.34
N PHE A 129 -6.86 -0.66 -4.57
CA PHE A 129 -8.29 -0.37 -4.60
C PHE A 129 -9.11 -1.47 -3.97
N GLU A 130 -10.28 -1.11 -3.45
CA GLU A 130 -11.33 -2.05 -3.06
C GLU A 130 -12.62 -1.69 -3.80
N LEU A 131 -13.22 -2.65 -4.50
CA LEU A 131 -14.53 -2.50 -5.12
C LEU A 131 -15.56 -3.23 -4.26
N GLU A 132 -16.54 -2.51 -3.73
CA GLU A 132 -17.70 -3.10 -3.07
C GLU A 132 -18.84 -3.26 -4.09
N LEU A 133 -19.13 -4.48 -4.49
CA LEU A 133 -20.07 -4.80 -5.56
C LEU A 133 -21.29 -5.54 -5.00
N PRO A 134 -22.50 -4.97 -5.12
CA PRO A 134 -23.73 -5.66 -4.77
C PRO A 134 -24.09 -6.69 -5.88
N ILE A 135 -24.00 -7.97 -5.56
CA ILE A 135 -24.29 -9.07 -6.51
C ILE A 135 -25.62 -9.72 -6.13
N ALA A 136 -26.53 -9.87 -7.08
CA ALA A 136 -27.71 -10.70 -6.88
C ALA A 136 -27.29 -12.17 -6.84
N VAL A 137 -27.66 -12.89 -5.78
CA VAL A 137 -27.27 -14.29 -5.57
C VAL A 137 -28.35 -15.24 -6.03
N PHE A 138 -29.62 -14.98 -5.69
CA PHE A 138 -30.75 -15.76 -6.19
C PHE A 138 -32.00 -14.88 -6.28
N ALA A 139 -32.92 -15.27 -7.17
CA ALA A 139 -34.20 -14.59 -7.37
C ALA A 139 -35.26 -15.16 -6.42
N ARG A 140 -35.89 -14.29 -5.63
CA ARG A 140 -37.03 -14.68 -4.78
C ARG A 140 -38.28 -14.79 -5.67
N GLY A 141 -38.96 -15.93 -5.60
CA GLY A 141 -40.09 -16.24 -6.47
C GLY A 141 -39.71 -16.83 -7.84
N GLY A 142 -38.43 -17.20 -8.05
CA GLY A 142 -37.97 -18.00 -9.19
C GLY A 142 -37.99 -17.30 -10.56
N ARG A 143 -38.31 -16.00 -10.61
CA ARG A 143 -38.34 -15.21 -11.85
C ARG A 143 -37.03 -14.44 -12.00
N HIS A 144 -36.16 -14.92 -12.88
CA HIS A 144 -34.98 -14.18 -13.34
C HIS A 144 -35.39 -12.88 -14.03
N HIS A 145 -34.53 -11.87 -14.04
CA HIS A 145 -34.74 -10.69 -14.87
C HIS A 145 -34.90 -11.19 -16.32
N PRO A 146 -36.00 -10.85 -17.02
CA PRO A 146 -36.18 -11.26 -18.40
C PRO A 146 -34.97 -10.78 -19.20
N GLU A 147 -34.40 -11.68 -20.01
CA GLU A 147 -33.25 -11.47 -20.91
C GLU A 147 -31.85 -11.54 -20.28
N ASP A 148 -31.72 -11.75 -18.96
CA ASP A 148 -30.41 -11.82 -18.31
C ASP A 148 -30.02 -13.23 -17.88
N THR A 149 -29.04 -13.82 -18.57
CA THR A 149 -28.54 -15.19 -18.34
C THR A 149 -27.32 -15.25 -17.44
N ARG A 150 -26.91 -14.13 -16.85
CA ARG A 150 -25.75 -14.08 -15.94
C ARG A 150 -26.02 -14.86 -14.65
N TRP A 151 -24.95 -15.20 -13.97
CA TRP A 151 -24.98 -16.14 -12.85
C TRP A 151 -25.95 -15.70 -11.75
N LEU A 152 -26.77 -16.67 -11.34
CA LEU A 152 -27.44 -16.76 -10.04
C LEU A 152 -27.14 -18.15 -9.50
N ALA A 153 -27.02 -18.27 -8.18
CA ALA A 153 -26.83 -19.53 -7.50
C ALA A 153 -27.99 -20.50 -7.79
N SER A 154 -27.66 -21.78 -7.96
CA SER A 154 -28.63 -22.84 -8.21
C SER A 154 -29.51 -23.13 -7.00
N ASP A 155 -30.67 -23.73 -7.24
CA ASP A 155 -31.48 -24.41 -6.22
C ASP A 155 -30.58 -25.47 -5.52
N PRO A 156 -30.36 -25.47 -4.18
CA PRO A 156 -31.21 -24.95 -3.10
C PRO A 156 -30.76 -23.66 -2.39
N VAL A 157 -29.92 -22.81 -2.99
CA VAL A 157 -29.51 -21.56 -2.33
C VAL A 157 -30.72 -20.65 -2.13
N ASN A 158 -31.15 -20.47 -0.88
CA ASN A 158 -32.35 -19.73 -0.51
C ASN A 158 -32.20 -19.06 0.88
N ASP A 159 -33.25 -18.36 1.31
CA ASP A 159 -33.28 -17.61 2.57
C ASP A 159 -33.11 -18.46 3.84
N TYR A 160 -33.27 -19.78 3.75
CA TYR A 160 -33.14 -20.72 4.87
C TYR A 160 -31.74 -21.30 5.00
N MET A 161 -30.89 -21.13 3.98
CA MET A 161 -29.49 -21.59 4.04
C MET A 161 -28.72 -20.76 5.06
N PRO A 162 -27.80 -21.35 5.85
CA PRO A 162 -26.94 -20.60 6.74
C PRO A 162 -26.22 -19.48 5.99
N TYR A 163 -26.27 -18.27 6.54
CA TYR A 163 -25.74 -17.07 5.89
C TYR A 163 -24.26 -17.20 5.50
N ASP A 164 -23.44 -17.87 6.32
CA ASP A 164 -22.03 -18.09 6.01
C ASP A 164 -21.81 -19.07 4.86
N SER A 165 -22.72 -20.01 4.64
CA SER A 165 -22.70 -20.89 3.45
C SER A 165 -22.97 -20.09 2.18
N ILE A 166 -23.93 -19.17 2.21
CA ILE A 166 -24.23 -18.29 1.05
C ILE A 166 -23.02 -17.43 0.70
N LYS A 167 -22.38 -16.81 1.71
CA LYS A 167 -21.16 -16.02 1.50
C LYS A 167 -20.06 -16.84 0.84
N LYS A 168 -19.82 -18.06 1.35
CA LYS A 168 -18.78 -18.93 0.83
C LYS A 168 -19.03 -19.29 -0.64
N ILE A 169 -20.26 -19.69 -0.98
CA ILE A 169 -20.67 -19.98 -2.37
C ILE A 169 -20.41 -18.78 -3.28
N VAL A 170 -20.81 -17.58 -2.85
CA VAL A 170 -20.61 -16.35 -3.65
C VAL A 170 -19.13 -16.02 -3.82
N VAL A 171 -18.33 -16.13 -2.77
CA VAL A 171 -16.89 -15.85 -2.82
C VAL A 171 -16.17 -16.86 -3.72
N ASP A 172 -16.46 -18.15 -3.57
CA ASP A 172 -15.88 -19.23 -4.36
C ASP A 172 -16.20 -19.06 -5.85
N GLU A 173 -17.45 -18.71 -6.18
CA GLU A 173 -17.86 -18.45 -7.57
C GLU A 173 -17.15 -17.22 -8.15
N VAL A 174 -17.10 -16.11 -7.41
CA VAL A 174 -16.43 -14.89 -7.88
C VAL A 174 -14.94 -15.14 -8.10
N ILE A 175 -14.27 -15.88 -7.20
CA ILE A 175 -12.86 -16.27 -7.36
C ILE A 175 -12.68 -17.16 -8.59
N SER A 176 -13.55 -18.16 -8.78
CA SER A 176 -13.51 -19.06 -9.93
C SER A 176 -13.63 -18.30 -11.25
N VAL A 177 -14.60 -17.40 -11.36
CA VAL A 177 -14.79 -16.56 -12.55
C VAL A 177 -13.61 -15.62 -12.76
N LEU A 178 -13.15 -14.91 -11.72
CA LEU A 178 -12.05 -13.96 -11.88
C LEU A 178 -10.76 -14.67 -12.29
N ASN A 179 -10.38 -15.76 -11.63
CA ASN A 179 -9.18 -16.53 -12.01
C ASN A 179 -9.27 -17.14 -13.42
N SER A 180 -10.47 -17.44 -13.93
CA SER A 180 -10.64 -18.00 -15.28
C SER A 180 -10.78 -16.94 -16.39
N LYS A 181 -11.20 -15.73 -16.04
CA LYS A 181 -11.50 -14.64 -17.01
C LYS A 181 -10.48 -13.51 -17.02
N THR A 182 -9.55 -13.48 -16.08
CA THR A 182 -8.52 -12.43 -16.01
C THR A 182 -7.13 -13.04 -16.13
N GLU A 183 -6.35 -12.53 -17.08
CA GLU A 183 -5.08 -13.15 -17.46
C GLU A 183 -3.94 -12.69 -16.55
N GLY A 184 -3.22 -13.68 -16.01
CA GLY A 184 -2.05 -13.46 -15.17
C GLY A 184 -2.35 -12.77 -13.85
N MET A 185 -3.60 -12.80 -13.38
CA MET A 185 -4.01 -12.28 -12.07
C MET A 185 -4.27 -13.42 -11.09
N VAL A 186 -4.04 -13.17 -9.80
CA VAL A 186 -4.25 -14.17 -8.74
C VAL A 186 -5.30 -13.67 -7.76
N PHE A 187 -6.48 -14.32 -7.75
CA PHE A 187 -7.57 -14.07 -6.82
C PHE A 187 -7.65 -15.16 -5.75
N ILE A 188 -7.70 -14.73 -4.49
CA ILE A 188 -7.71 -15.60 -3.33
C ILE A 188 -8.85 -15.23 -2.37
N PRO A 189 -9.37 -16.19 -1.59
CA PRO A 189 -10.25 -15.83 -0.49
C PRO A 189 -9.45 -15.12 0.59
N LYS A 190 -10.14 -14.33 1.41
CA LYS A 190 -9.55 -13.80 2.63
C LYS A 190 -9.32 -14.95 3.63
N ASP A 191 -8.14 -15.01 4.26
CA ASP A 191 -7.81 -16.09 5.20
C ASP A 191 -8.74 -16.02 6.44
N GLU A 192 -9.22 -17.19 6.90
CA GLU A 192 -10.22 -17.29 7.99
C GLU A 192 -9.69 -16.83 9.35
N ASP A 193 -8.39 -17.02 9.61
CA ASP A 193 -7.70 -16.65 10.86
C ASP A 193 -6.98 -15.30 10.76
N GLU A 194 -7.21 -14.55 9.68
CA GLU A 194 -6.55 -13.28 9.41
C GLU A 194 -6.85 -12.25 10.52
N GLY A 195 -5.79 -11.74 11.14
CA GLY A 195 -5.88 -10.84 12.30
C GLY A 195 -5.68 -11.54 13.65
N SER A 196 -5.54 -12.87 13.66
CA SER A 196 -5.03 -13.58 14.83
C SER A 196 -3.51 -13.45 14.97
N GLU A 197 -3.02 -13.61 16.20
CA GLU A 197 -1.58 -13.65 16.49
C GLU A 197 -0.91 -14.84 15.80
N LEU A 198 -1.56 -16.02 15.83
CA LEU A 198 -1.09 -17.24 15.16
C LEU A 198 -0.93 -17.06 13.64
N HIS A 199 -1.90 -16.41 12.98
CA HIS A 199 -1.78 -16.07 11.56
C HIS A 199 -0.56 -15.18 11.29
N SER A 200 -0.34 -14.17 12.14
CA SER A 200 0.78 -13.24 12.00
C SER A 200 2.12 -13.97 12.11
N VAL A 201 2.28 -14.82 13.13
CA VAL A 201 3.48 -15.66 13.31
C VAL A 201 3.69 -16.62 12.14
N ARG A 202 2.61 -17.27 11.66
CA ARG A 202 2.68 -18.18 10.50
C ARG A 202 3.20 -17.44 9.27
N MET A 203 2.63 -16.29 8.95
CA MET A 203 3.02 -15.49 7.79
C MET A 203 4.48 -15.02 7.87
N ASP A 204 4.96 -14.75 9.08
CA ASP A 204 6.35 -14.36 9.31
C ASP A 204 7.33 -15.48 9.05
N ASN A 205 7.01 -16.67 9.56
CA ASN A 205 7.81 -17.86 9.31
C ASN A 205 7.87 -18.20 7.82
N LEU A 206 6.74 -18.08 7.11
CA LEU A 206 6.69 -18.28 5.66
C LEU A 206 7.53 -17.24 4.91
N HIS A 207 7.49 -15.98 5.34
CA HIS A 207 8.31 -14.93 4.73
C HIS A 207 9.82 -15.18 4.91
N ARG A 208 10.23 -15.61 6.11
CA ARG A 208 11.64 -15.98 6.37
C ARG A 208 12.06 -17.16 5.51
N MET A 209 11.24 -18.19 5.44
CA MET A 209 11.50 -19.35 4.57
C MET A 209 11.60 -18.96 3.09
N ASP A 210 10.74 -18.06 2.60
CA ASP A 210 10.79 -17.57 1.22
C ASP A 210 12.09 -16.80 0.91
N THR A 211 12.63 -16.08 1.90
CA THR A 211 13.85 -15.27 1.78
C THR A 211 15.12 -16.03 2.17
N GLY A 212 15.03 -17.34 2.42
CA GLY A 212 16.17 -18.19 2.80
C GLY A 212 16.60 -18.06 4.28
N GLY A 213 15.82 -17.36 5.11
CA GLY A 213 15.99 -17.29 6.56
C GLY A 213 15.37 -18.48 7.29
N THR A 214 15.82 -18.72 8.52
CA THR A 214 15.25 -19.75 9.40
C THR A 214 13.95 -19.27 10.04
N PRO A 215 12.89 -20.12 10.07
CA PRO A 215 11.66 -19.80 10.78
C PRO A 215 11.92 -19.71 12.30
N THR A 216 11.15 -18.87 12.99
CA THR A 216 11.18 -18.81 14.46
C THR A 216 10.55 -20.08 15.03
N PRO A 217 11.21 -20.79 15.96
CA PRO A 217 10.64 -21.98 16.57
C PRO A 217 9.42 -21.58 17.42
N SER A 218 8.24 -22.07 17.07
CA SER A 218 7.02 -21.97 17.89
C SER A 218 7.03 -22.95 19.07
N GLY A 219 8.20 -23.25 19.63
CA GLY A 219 8.44 -24.28 20.65
C GLY A 219 9.77 -25.00 20.43
N HIS A 220 10.31 -25.58 21.50
CA HIS A 220 11.59 -26.31 21.58
C HIS A 220 11.67 -27.55 20.66
N GLY A 221 11.65 -27.37 19.35
CA GLY A 221 11.84 -28.42 18.36
C GLY A 221 13.31 -28.74 18.17
N LEU A 222 13.69 -30.01 18.36
CA LEU A 222 14.98 -30.52 17.89
C LEU A 222 15.11 -30.30 16.36
N PRO A 223 16.34 -30.15 15.83
CA PRO A 223 16.58 -30.06 14.39
C PRO A 223 15.90 -31.22 13.64
N ILE A 224 15.30 -30.93 12.48
CA ILE A 224 14.72 -31.97 11.64
C ILE A 224 15.83 -32.92 11.15
N SER A 225 15.58 -34.23 11.19
CA SER A 225 16.54 -35.21 10.69
C SER A 225 16.60 -35.12 9.16
N ALA A 226 17.77 -35.39 8.57
CA ALA A 226 17.94 -35.39 7.11
C ALA A 226 16.99 -36.40 6.42
N VAL A 227 16.68 -37.51 7.10
CA VAL A 227 15.71 -38.52 6.63
C VAL A 227 14.31 -37.91 6.54
N ALA A 228 13.86 -37.20 7.58
CA ALA A 228 12.55 -36.56 7.59
C ALA A 228 12.44 -35.42 6.55
N GLU A 229 13.50 -34.60 6.39
CA GLU A 229 13.53 -33.53 5.38
C GLU A 229 13.44 -34.09 3.95
N ASN A 230 14.28 -35.09 3.62
CA ASN A 230 14.27 -35.69 2.27
C ASN A 230 12.91 -36.32 1.94
N ALA A 231 12.29 -36.99 2.91
CA ALA A 231 10.99 -37.60 2.72
C ALA A 231 9.87 -36.55 2.55
N ALA A 232 9.94 -35.44 3.30
CA ALA A 232 9.01 -34.32 3.13
C ALA A 232 9.15 -33.66 1.75
N GLN A 233 10.39 -33.47 1.26
CA GLN A 233 10.66 -32.92 -0.08
C GLN A 233 10.16 -33.85 -1.20
N ALA A 234 10.32 -35.17 -1.04
CA ALA A 234 9.78 -36.15 -1.99
C ALA A 234 8.24 -36.12 -1.99
N ALA A 235 7.62 -36.12 -0.82
CA ALA A 235 6.17 -36.04 -0.68
C ALA A 235 5.59 -34.71 -1.21
N LEU A 236 6.33 -33.59 -1.07
CA LEU A 236 5.96 -32.30 -1.64
C LEU A 236 5.81 -32.40 -3.16
N ARG A 237 6.80 -32.98 -3.85
CA ARG A 237 6.73 -33.17 -5.31
C ARG A 237 5.52 -33.99 -5.71
N THR A 238 5.24 -35.07 -4.97
CA THR A 238 4.04 -35.88 -5.20
C THR A 238 2.78 -35.05 -5.04
N ALA A 239 2.62 -34.31 -3.94
CA ALA A 239 1.45 -33.47 -3.69
C ALA A 239 1.26 -32.41 -4.79
N LEU A 240 2.33 -31.74 -5.22
CA LEU A 240 2.27 -30.73 -6.28
C LEU A 240 1.85 -31.33 -7.63
N LEU A 241 2.37 -32.52 -7.99
CA LEU A 241 2.06 -33.16 -9.28
C LEU A 241 0.70 -33.85 -9.33
N SER A 242 0.15 -34.28 -8.18
CA SER A 242 -1.06 -35.12 -8.13
C SER A 242 -2.28 -34.43 -7.54
N VAL A 243 -2.11 -33.57 -6.54
CA VAL A 243 -3.22 -32.89 -5.83
C VAL A 243 -3.41 -31.47 -6.35
N PHE A 244 -2.31 -30.76 -6.60
CA PHE A 244 -2.33 -29.34 -6.98
C PHE A 244 -1.95 -29.04 -8.44
N SER A 245 -1.78 -30.09 -9.27
CA SER A 245 -1.45 -29.92 -10.68
C SER A 245 -2.70 -29.57 -11.47
N THR A 246 -2.73 -28.38 -12.07
CA THR A 246 -3.81 -27.96 -12.96
C THR A 246 -3.96 -28.88 -14.18
N GLU A 247 -2.85 -29.43 -14.70
CA GLU A 247 -2.86 -30.39 -15.81
C GLU A 247 -3.54 -31.71 -15.44
N ALA A 248 -3.49 -32.09 -14.15
CA ALA A 248 -4.15 -33.28 -13.62
C ALA A 248 -5.59 -33.01 -13.13
N GLY A 249 -6.14 -31.81 -13.37
CA GLY A 249 -7.43 -31.39 -12.80
C GLY A 249 -7.39 -31.11 -11.30
N GLY A 250 -6.19 -30.97 -10.73
CA GLY A 250 -5.95 -30.63 -9.34
C GLY A 250 -6.33 -29.19 -9.01
N LYS A 251 -6.52 -28.91 -7.71
CA LYS A 251 -6.88 -27.58 -7.22
C LYS A 251 -5.69 -26.62 -7.37
N SER A 252 -5.95 -25.35 -7.69
CA SER A 252 -4.89 -24.35 -7.66
C SER A 252 -4.40 -24.13 -6.22
N LEU A 253 -3.09 -24.20 -6.03
CA LEU A 253 -2.47 -23.99 -4.73
C LEU A 253 -2.70 -22.57 -4.19
N ALA A 254 -2.94 -21.59 -5.07
CA ALA A 254 -3.24 -20.21 -4.66
C ALA A 254 -4.54 -20.11 -3.86
N VAL A 255 -5.53 -20.96 -4.16
CA VAL A 255 -6.85 -20.98 -3.50
C VAL A 255 -7.02 -22.13 -2.52
N ALA A 256 -5.96 -22.92 -2.29
CA ALA A 256 -6.00 -24.04 -1.36
C ALA A 256 -6.28 -23.57 0.08
N THR A 257 -7.26 -24.21 0.72
CA THR A 257 -7.58 -24.02 2.14
C THR A 257 -6.64 -24.83 3.03
N GLU A 258 -6.65 -24.56 4.35
CA GLU A 258 -5.89 -25.39 5.30
C GLU A 258 -6.37 -26.86 5.31
N SER A 259 -7.66 -27.09 5.02
CA SER A 259 -8.19 -28.46 4.84
C SER A 259 -7.57 -29.12 3.62
N ASP A 260 -7.48 -28.42 2.48
CA ASP A 260 -6.88 -28.96 1.26
C ASP A 260 -5.39 -29.31 1.47
N ILE A 261 -4.66 -28.48 2.23
CA ILE A 261 -3.27 -28.76 2.61
C ILE A 261 -3.20 -30.00 3.50
N ALA A 262 -4.08 -30.14 4.49
CA ALA A 262 -4.11 -31.31 5.37
C ALA A 262 -4.43 -32.61 4.60
N ASP A 263 -5.37 -32.54 3.66
CA ASP A 263 -5.73 -33.66 2.79
C ASP A 263 -4.56 -34.04 1.87
N ALA A 264 -3.87 -33.06 1.29
CA ALA A 264 -2.68 -33.29 0.48
C ALA A 264 -1.54 -33.95 1.28
N VAL A 265 -1.33 -33.55 2.54
CA VAL A 265 -0.34 -34.16 3.45
C VAL A 265 -0.70 -35.62 3.76
N ASN A 266 -1.99 -35.93 3.89
CA ASN A 266 -2.44 -37.30 4.13
C ASN A 266 -2.36 -38.16 2.87
N PHE A 267 -2.64 -37.58 1.70
CA PHE A 267 -2.52 -38.22 0.41
C PHE A 267 -1.06 -38.53 0.05
N ALA A 268 -0.17 -37.55 0.21
CA ALA A 268 1.26 -37.69 -0.06
C ALA A 268 1.92 -38.49 1.06
N ALA A 269 1.71 -39.81 1.03
CA ALA A 269 2.20 -40.73 2.04
C ALA A 269 3.73 -40.63 2.17
N VAL A 270 4.20 -40.36 3.38
CA VAL A 270 5.63 -40.42 3.72
C VAL A 270 6.01 -41.89 3.92
N THR A 271 6.34 -42.59 2.83
CA THR A 271 6.73 -44.01 2.81
C THR A 271 8.22 -44.20 3.04
N GLY A 272 8.62 -45.31 3.67
CA GLY A 272 10.04 -45.67 3.87
C GLY A 272 10.70 -45.13 5.14
N ILE A 273 9.95 -44.44 6.01
CA ILE A 273 10.45 -44.03 7.34
C ILE A 273 10.05 -45.06 8.40
N VAL A 274 11.05 -45.64 9.06
CA VAL A 274 10.87 -46.67 10.10
C VAL A 274 10.47 -46.06 11.44
N LEU A 275 11.07 -44.92 11.83
CA LEU A 275 10.81 -44.28 13.11
C LEU A 275 9.55 -43.42 13.06
N THR A 276 8.59 -43.69 13.94
CA THR A 276 7.34 -42.92 14.07
C THR A 276 7.60 -41.43 14.28
N VAL A 277 8.63 -41.07 15.05
CA VAL A 277 9.00 -39.68 15.32
C VAL A 277 9.44 -38.96 14.03
N ASP A 278 10.24 -39.60 13.20
CA ASP A 278 10.68 -39.02 11.91
C ASP A 278 9.52 -38.91 10.93
N ARG A 279 8.56 -39.84 10.97
CA ARG A 279 7.36 -39.78 10.12
C ARG A 279 6.46 -38.60 10.51
N THR A 280 6.25 -38.38 11.80
CA THR A 280 5.52 -37.21 12.30
C THR A 280 6.23 -35.91 11.93
N ARG A 281 7.56 -35.84 12.11
CA ARG A 281 8.37 -34.67 11.72
C ARG A 281 8.30 -34.40 10.21
N ALA A 282 8.38 -35.43 9.39
CA ALA A 282 8.26 -35.31 7.93
C ALA A 282 6.88 -34.80 7.50
N LYS A 283 5.79 -35.27 8.14
CA LYS A 283 4.44 -34.74 7.88
C LYS A 283 4.33 -33.26 8.26
N SER A 284 4.78 -32.87 9.46
CA SER A 284 4.77 -31.45 9.87
C SER A 284 5.58 -30.59 8.91
N ARG A 285 6.74 -31.09 8.48
CA ARG A 285 7.59 -30.39 7.50
C ARG A 285 6.93 -30.27 6.13
N LEU A 286 6.27 -31.32 5.65
CA LEU A 286 5.49 -31.28 4.41
C LEU A 286 4.39 -30.22 4.48
N THR A 287 3.67 -30.12 5.61
CA THR A 287 2.68 -29.06 5.83
C THR A 287 3.31 -27.67 5.71
N GLU A 288 4.48 -27.43 6.32
CA GLU A 288 5.20 -26.15 6.19
C GLU A 288 5.61 -25.86 4.74
N LEU A 289 6.12 -26.85 4.02
CA LEU A 289 6.55 -26.70 2.62
C LEU A 289 5.34 -26.42 1.71
N LEU A 290 4.23 -27.13 1.88
CA LEU A 290 3.00 -26.86 1.13
C LEU A 290 2.43 -25.48 1.43
N ARG A 291 2.47 -25.04 2.70
CA ARG A 291 2.12 -23.66 3.07
C ARG A 291 3.04 -22.62 2.43
N LEU A 292 4.33 -22.91 2.31
CA LEU A 292 5.30 -22.04 1.62
C LEU A 292 5.01 -21.95 0.12
N GLU A 293 4.73 -23.08 -0.52
CA GLU A 293 4.37 -23.09 -1.94
C GLU A 293 3.03 -22.37 -2.17
N ALA A 294 2.04 -22.55 -1.29
CA ALA A 294 0.80 -21.78 -1.34
C ALA A 294 1.06 -20.28 -1.16
N TYR A 295 1.89 -19.91 -0.19
CA TYR A 295 2.30 -18.53 0.03
C TYR A 295 2.96 -17.90 -1.20
N ARG A 296 3.79 -18.66 -1.92
CA ARG A 296 4.41 -18.23 -3.18
C ARG A 296 3.41 -18.12 -4.32
N ALA A 297 2.48 -19.07 -4.42
CA ALA A 297 1.43 -19.08 -5.43
C ALA A 297 0.42 -17.92 -5.23
N ARG A 298 0.22 -17.46 -3.99
CA ARG A 298 -0.61 -16.30 -3.61
C ARG A 298 0.09 -14.95 -3.83
N ARG A 299 0.87 -14.84 -4.91
CA ARG A 299 1.61 -13.63 -5.28
C ARG A 299 1.23 -13.25 -6.70
N ASP A 300 0.48 -12.17 -6.83
CA ASP A 300 0.21 -11.57 -8.13
C ASP A 300 1.50 -10.97 -8.71
N PRO A 301 1.81 -11.18 -9.99
CA PRO A 301 3.04 -10.65 -10.60
C PRO A 301 3.12 -9.11 -10.56
N ARG A 302 1.99 -8.41 -10.40
CA ARG A 302 1.93 -6.94 -10.37
C ARG A 302 2.09 -6.35 -8.98
N HIS A 303 2.13 -7.18 -7.93
CA HIS A 303 2.34 -6.68 -6.59
C HIS A 303 3.75 -6.07 -6.47
N VAL A 304 3.87 -5.00 -5.70
CA VAL A 304 5.16 -4.45 -5.33
C VAL A 304 5.62 -5.08 -4.01
N PRO A 305 6.82 -5.67 -3.95
CA PRO A 305 7.36 -6.17 -2.70
C PRO A 305 7.78 -4.99 -1.82
N LEU A 306 6.92 -4.63 -0.86
CA LEU A 306 7.27 -3.69 0.20
C LEU A 306 7.68 -4.47 1.44
N VAL A 307 8.77 -4.01 2.08
CA VAL A 307 9.24 -4.60 3.34
C VAL A 307 8.09 -4.57 4.35
N HIS A 308 7.82 -5.71 4.98
CA HIS A 308 6.76 -5.92 5.98
C HIS A 308 5.31 -5.79 5.49
N MET A 309 5.09 -5.79 4.17
CA MET A 309 3.73 -5.84 3.63
C MET A 309 3.04 -7.16 3.97
N LYS A 310 1.84 -7.04 4.55
CA LYS A 310 1.01 -8.22 4.86
C LYS A 310 0.75 -9.07 3.61
N PRO A 311 0.82 -10.41 3.71
CA PRO A 311 0.63 -11.30 2.56
C PRO A 311 -0.68 -11.08 1.79
N ARG A 312 -1.76 -10.70 2.48
CA ARG A 312 -3.06 -10.38 1.85
C ARG A 312 -2.99 -9.30 0.77
N TYR A 313 -1.99 -8.43 0.79
CA TYR A 313 -1.81 -7.36 -0.19
C TYR A 313 -0.91 -7.75 -1.38
N ARG A 314 -0.55 -9.03 -1.48
CA ARG A 314 0.27 -9.58 -2.57
C ARG A 314 -0.56 -10.17 -3.70
N ALA A 315 -1.85 -10.42 -3.46
CA ALA A 315 -2.79 -10.95 -4.43
C ALA A 315 -4.09 -10.14 -4.37
N PHE A 316 -4.97 -10.36 -5.35
CA PHE A 316 -6.34 -9.89 -5.23
C PHE A 316 -7.07 -10.72 -4.19
N SER A 317 -7.76 -10.08 -3.26
CA SER A 317 -8.57 -10.77 -2.25
C SER A 317 -10.05 -10.53 -2.48
N VAL A 318 -10.83 -11.61 -2.37
CA VAL A 318 -12.29 -11.59 -2.52
C VAL A 318 -12.94 -12.04 -1.22
N TYR A 319 -13.90 -11.26 -0.72
CA TYR A 319 -14.63 -11.57 0.50
C TYR A 319 -15.97 -10.83 0.58
N THR A 320 -16.92 -11.32 1.37
CA THR A 320 -18.19 -10.63 1.59
C THR A 320 -18.13 -9.62 2.74
N VAL A 321 -18.89 -8.52 2.66
CA VAL A 321 -18.97 -7.51 3.73
C VAL A 321 -20.04 -7.87 4.75
N THR A 322 -19.64 -8.13 5.99
CA THR A 322 -20.55 -8.50 7.09
C THR A 322 -21.29 -7.33 7.74
N GLU A 323 -20.70 -6.13 7.75
CA GLU A 323 -21.20 -5.02 8.59
C GLU A 323 -22.31 -4.18 7.96
N LYS A 324 -22.60 -4.36 6.67
CA LYS A 324 -23.62 -3.59 5.93
C LYS A 324 -24.19 -4.41 4.78
N VAL A 325 -24.82 -5.54 5.10
CA VAL A 325 -25.80 -6.11 4.17
C VAL A 325 -26.79 -4.99 3.90
N PRO A 326 -27.02 -4.57 2.63
CA PRO A 326 -28.17 -3.72 2.35
C PRO A 326 -29.37 -4.51 2.84
N ARG A 327 -29.93 -4.13 4.00
CA ARG A 327 -31.23 -4.63 4.40
C ARG A 327 -32.19 -4.09 3.35
N GLN A 328 -32.39 -4.96 2.36
CA GLN A 328 -33.59 -5.07 1.55
C GLN A 328 -33.74 -3.93 0.55
N ILE A 329 -33.05 -4.05 -0.58
CA ILE A 329 -33.50 -3.35 -1.79
C ILE A 329 -34.90 -3.88 -2.09
N THR A 330 -35.89 -3.00 -1.98
CA THR A 330 -37.29 -3.31 -2.22
C THR A 330 -37.72 -2.77 -3.57
N MET A 331 -38.88 -3.23 -4.07
CA MET A 331 -39.49 -2.65 -5.26
C MET A 331 -39.71 -1.13 -5.14
N GLY A 332 -39.96 -0.61 -3.93
CA GLY A 332 -40.15 0.82 -3.68
C GLY A 332 -38.88 1.67 -3.90
N ASP A 333 -37.71 1.04 -3.94
CA ASP A 333 -36.43 1.70 -4.18
C ASP A 333 -36.17 2.00 -5.67
N TYR A 334 -36.88 1.33 -6.59
CA TYR A 334 -36.69 1.48 -8.02
C TYR A 334 -37.59 2.56 -8.65
N LEU A 335 -37.16 3.09 -9.80
CA LEU A 335 -38.05 3.76 -10.75
C LEU A 335 -38.72 2.71 -11.62
N ASP A 336 -39.94 3.00 -12.09
CA ASP A 336 -40.70 2.13 -13.00
C ASP A 336 -40.90 0.69 -12.47
N ALA A 337 -40.95 0.55 -11.13
CA ALA A 337 -41.21 -0.73 -10.50
C ALA A 337 -42.55 -1.29 -10.98
N PRO A 338 -42.62 -2.58 -11.39
CA PRO A 338 -43.88 -3.20 -11.78
C PRO A 338 -44.86 -3.26 -10.60
N PRO A 339 -46.17 -3.46 -10.87
CA PRO A 339 -47.19 -3.47 -9.83
C PRO A 339 -46.89 -4.48 -8.72
N ALA A 340 -47.29 -4.16 -7.49
CA ALA A 340 -46.96 -4.94 -6.27
C ALA A 340 -47.32 -6.43 -6.36
N ASP A 341 -48.33 -6.80 -7.16
CA ASP A 341 -48.80 -8.18 -7.30
C ASP A 341 -47.95 -9.02 -8.29
N SER A 342 -47.02 -8.41 -9.02
CA SER A 342 -46.28 -9.07 -10.11
C SER A 342 -44.98 -9.75 -9.68
N LEU A 343 -44.35 -9.26 -8.61
CA LEU A 343 -43.08 -9.72 -8.06
C LEU A 343 -43.07 -9.57 -6.54
N PRO A 344 -42.30 -10.40 -5.80
CA PRO A 344 -42.10 -10.19 -4.38
C PRO A 344 -41.51 -8.80 -4.08
N GLU A 345 -41.83 -8.25 -2.91
CA GLU A 345 -41.31 -6.94 -2.43
C GLU A 345 -39.77 -6.86 -2.53
N LYS A 346 -39.09 -7.99 -2.32
CA LYS A 346 -37.64 -8.15 -2.43
C LYS A 346 -37.37 -9.18 -3.52
N PRO A 347 -37.12 -8.78 -4.76
CA PRO A 347 -37.03 -9.71 -5.88
C PRO A 347 -35.72 -10.53 -5.88
N TYR A 348 -34.67 -10.05 -5.21
CA TYR A 348 -33.39 -10.74 -5.11
C TYR A 348 -32.86 -10.74 -3.69
N HIS A 349 -32.10 -11.78 -3.36
CA HIS A 349 -31.13 -11.73 -2.27
C HIS A 349 -29.81 -11.18 -2.80
N TYR A 350 -29.26 -10.16 -2.14
CA TYR A 350 -28.03 -9.50 -2.54
C TYR A 350 -26.93 -9.74 -1.52
N GLU A 351 -25.73 -10.02 -2.03
CA GLU A 351 -24.50 -10.04 -1.23
C GLU A 351 -23.55 -8.94 -1.70
N ALA A 352 -22.94 -8.24 -0.75
CA ALA A 352 -21.92 -7.25 -1.03
C ALA A 352 -20.55 -7.93 -1.06
N VAL A 353 -20.02 -8.16 -2.26
CA VAL A 353 -18.69 -8.72 -2.46
C VAL A 353 -17.67 -7.60 -2.53
N LYS A 354 -16.55 -7.75 -1.83
CA LYS A 354 -15.37 -6.90 -1.93
C LYS A 354 -14.31 -7.59 -2.76
N ILE A 355 -13.79 -6.87 -3.75
CA ILE A 355 -12.59 -7.24 -4.49
C ILE A 355 -11.52 -6.21 -4.13
N ALA A 356 -10.48 -6.62 -3.41
CA ALA A 356 -9.37 -5.77 -3.03
C ALA A 356 -8.12 -6.12 -3.83
N SER A 357 -7.46 -5.12 -4.41
CA SER A 357 -6.26 -5.31 -5.23
C SER A 357 -5.02 -5.60 -4.37
N PRO A 358 -3.98 -6.22 -4.95
CA PRO A 358 -2.65 -6.11 -4.37
C PRO A 358 -2.18 -4.65 -4.36
N VAL A 359 -1.10 -4.38 -3.63
CA VAL A 359 -0.40 -3.09 -3.73
C VAL A 359 0.38 -3.08 -5.04
N MET A 360 0.02 -2.17 -5.94
CA MET A 360 0.63 -2.02 -7.25
C MET A 360 1.40 -0.71 -7.32
N ARG A 361 2.36 -0.63 -8.25
CA ARG A 361 3.03 0.63 -8.55
C ARG A 361 2.07 1.55 -9.29
N MET A 362 2.03 2.82 -8.91
CA MET A 362 1.27 3.84 -9.62
C MET A 362 2.20 4.56 -10.60
N GLU A 363 2.02 4.31 -11.88
CA GLU A 363 2.72 5.00 -12.97
C GLU A 363 1.76 5.88 -13.75
N TYR A 364 2.28 6.96 -14.34
CA TYR A 364 1.50 7.84 -15.20
C TYR A 364 2.09 7.82 -16.62
N PRO A 365 1.30 7.54 -17.67
CA PRO A 365 -0.13 7.19 -17.64
C PRO A 365 -0.40 5.81 -16.98
N PRO A 366 -1.56 5.60 -16.32
CA PRO A 366 -1.85 4.40 -15.53
C PRO A 366 -2.33 3.22 -16.40
N ALA A 367 -1.63 2.90 -17.48
CA ALA A 367 -2.06 1.92 -18.48
C ALA A 367 -2.24 0.51 -17.90
N ASP A 368 -1.30 0.05 -17.07
CA ASP A 368 -1.38 -1.28 -16.45
C ASP A 368 -2.57 -1.40 -15.49
N ILE A 369 -2.83 -0.35 -14.72
CA ILE A 369 -3.97 -0.29 -13.79
C ILE A 369 -5.28 -0.23 -14.57
N GLU A 370 -5.32 0.51 -15.69
CA GLU A 370 -6.47 0.56 -16.59
C GLU A 370 -6.76 -0.82 -17.19
N GLN A 371 -5.72 -1.55 -17.63
CA GLN A 371 -5.86 -2.91 -18.12
C GLN A 371 -6.36 -3.87 -17.01
N VAL A 372 -5.80 -3.77 -15.80
CA VAL A 372 -6.24 -4.57 -14.65
C VAL A 372 -7.71 -4.32 -14.34
N MET A 373 -8.09 -3.05 -14.21
CA MET A 373 -9.47 -2.66 -13.89
C MET A 373 -10.44 -3.05 -15.01
N SER A 374 -10.03 -2.91 -16.28
CA SER A 374 -10.83 -3.32 -17.43
C SER A 374 -11.15 -4.81 -17.40
N GLN A 375 -10.16 -5.67 -17.15
CA GLN A 375 -10.37 -7.12 -17.07
C GLN A 375 -11.30 -7.49 -15.91
N ILE A 376 -11.09 -6.92 -14.72
CA ILE A 376 -11.93 -7.19 -13.54
C ILE A 376 -13.36 -6.72 -13.80
N THR A 377 -13.56 -5.47 -14.23
CA THR A 377 -14.90 -4.92 -14.45
C THR A 377 -15.64 -5.66 -15.56
N LYS A 378 -14.96 -6.00 -16.66
CA LYS A 378 -15.52 -6.82 -17.75
C LYS A 378 -15.93 -8.21 -17.26
N ALA A 379 -15.06 -8.89 -16.51
CA ALA A 379 -15.36 -10.20 -15.94
C ALA A 379 -16.59 -10.13 -15.02
N MET A 380 -16.66 -9.11 -14.16
CA MET A 380 -17.82 -8.93 -13.28
C MET A 380 -19.10 -8.63 -14.06
N ARG A 381 -19.07 -7.71 -15.03
CA ARG A 381 -20.23 -7.35 -15.87
C ARG A 381 -20.75 -8.53 -16.69
N SER A 382 -19.85 -9.35 -17.22
CA SER A 382 -20.21 -10.41 -18.16
C SER A 382 -20.75 -11.66 -17.47
N ASN A 383 -20.44 -11.86 -16.19
CA ASN A 383 -20.75 -13.11 -15.48
C ASN A 383 -21.73 -12.93 -14.32
N PHE A 384 -21.86 -11.73 -13.74
CA PHE A 384 -22.68 -11.51 -12.54
C PHE A 384 -23.73 -10.42 -12.73
N LEU A 385 -24.87 -10.59 -12.06
CA LEU A 385 -25.88 -9.55 -11.88
C LEU A 385 -25.43 -8.52 -10.83
N VAL A 386 -24.52 -7.63 -11.23
CA VAL A 386 -24.02 -6.57 -10.36
C VAL A 386 -24.94 -5.35 -10.44
N HIS A 387 -25.51 -4.96 -9.31
CA HIS A 387 -26.44 -3.84 -9.23
C HIS A 387 -25.71 -2.49 -9.38
N LYS A 388 -26.31 -1.55 -10.11
CA LYS A 388 -25.82 -0.16 -10.20
C LYS A 388 -25.88 0.52 -8.84
N ALA A 389 -24.95 1.40 -8.51
CA ALA A 389 -25.06 2.07 -7.20
C ALA A 389 -26.34 2.92 -7.13
N MET A 390 -26.86 3.11 -5.91
CA MET A 390 -28.05 3.92 -5.66
C MET A 390 -28.06 4.34 -4.19
N SER A 391 -29.01 5.19 -3.81
CA SER A 391 -29.12 5.69 -2.45
C SER A 391 -29.26 4.56 -1.41
N SER A 392 -30.10 3.56 -1.70
CA SER A 392 -30.35 2.45 -0.76
C SER A 392 -29.20 1.42 -0.72
N ILE A 393 -28.17 1.58 -1.57
CA ILE A 393 -26.99 0.72 -1.62
C ILE A 393 -25.76 1.52 -1.18
N GLY A 394 -25.29 1.24 0.03
CA GLY A 394 -24.17 1.94 0.65
C GLY A 394 -22.78 1.66 0.06
N THR A 395 -22.66 0.86 -1.00
CA THR A 395 -21.38 0.34 -1.50
C THR A 395 -20.47 1.41 -2.10
N THR A 396 -19.18 1.30 -1.82
CA THR A 396 -18.13 2.27 -2.19
C THR A 396 -17.04 1.66 -3.04
N ALA A 397 -16.37 2.50 -3.84
CA ALA A 397 -15.06 2.18 -4.39
C ALA A 397 -14.00 2.92 -3.56
N GLN A 398 -13.09 2.17 -2.96
CA GLN A 398 -12.04 2.70 -2.09
C GLN A 398 -10.74 2.75 -2.88
N ILE A 399 -10.08 3.91 -2.92
CA ILE A 399 -8.76 4.06 -3.53
C ILE A 399 -7.75 4.32 -2.43
N THR A 400 -6.69 3.54 -2.46
CA THR A 400 -5.61 3.58 -1.48
C THR A 400 -4.36 4.10 -2.15
N ILE A 401 -3.78 5.18 -1.65
CA ILE A 401 -2.52 5.76 -2.17
C ILE A 401 -1.47 5.76 -1.06
N SER A 402 -0.26 5.33 -1.39
CA SER A 402 0.90 5.43 -0.51
C SER A 402 2.15 5.80 -1.31
N HIS A 403 3.26 5.97 -0.60
CA HIS A 403 4.57 6.26 -1.18
C HIS A 403 5.62 5.37 -0.52
N SER A 404 6.60 4.90 -1.29
CA SER A 404 7.60 3.95 -0.79
C SER A 404 8.46 4.50 0.35
N THR A 405 8.58 5.82 0.48
CA THR A 405 9.28 6.52 1.58
C THR A 405 8.37 6.98 2.73
N GLY A 406 7.08 6.66 2.67
CA GLY A 406 6.07 7.07 3.64
C GLY A 406 5.69 8.56 3.60
N PHE A 407 5.04 9.06 4.66
CA PHE A 407 4.52 10.43 4.77
C PHE A 407 4.98 11.18 6.01
N THR A 408 5.30 12.46 5.89
CA THR A 408 5.62 13.28 7.06
C THR A 408 4.36 13.78 7.77
N LEU A 409 4.49 14.24 9.02
CA LEU A 409 3.38 14.93 9.69
C LEU A 409 2.95 16.18 8.89
N LEU A 410 3.90 16.88 8.27
CA LEU A 410 3.62 18.00 7.39
C LEU A 410 2.84 17.56 6.14
N ASP A 411 3.22 16.44 5.50
CA ASP A 411 2.51 15.88 4.34
C ASP A 411 1.04 15.60 4.72
N ILE A 412 0.81 15.00 5.90
CA ILE A 412 -0.54 14.70 6.40
C ILE A 412 -1.32 15.99 6.70
N LYS A 413 -0.71 16.98 7.37
CA LYS A 413 -1.36 18.29 7.62
C LYS A 413 -1.77 18.97 6.32
N ARG A 414 -0.89 18.98 5.32
CA ARG A 414 -1.15 19.55 3.98
C ARG A 414 -2.26 18.78 3.28
N LEU A 415 -2.22 17.45 3.28
CA LEU A 415 -3.23 16.63 2.61
C LEU A 415 -4.61 16.76 3.26
N VAL A 416 -4.70 16.68 4.59
CA VAL A 416 -5.98 16.88 5.30
C VAL A 416 -6.49 18.30 5.05
N THR A 417 -5.62 19.30 5.07
CA THR A 417 -6.00 20.69 4.72
C THR A 417 -6.59 20.75 3.31
N LEU A 418 -5.89 20.20 2.32
CA LEU A 418 -6.31 20.19 0.92
C LEU A 418 -7.64 19.47 0.74
N VAL A 419 -7.74 18.21 1.17
CA VAL A 419 -8.96 17.37 1.03
C VAL A 419 -10.15 18.04 1.70
N SER A 420 -9.94 18.63 2.88
CA SER A 420 -11.02 19.33 3.58
C SER A 420 -11.54 20.57 2.82
N ILE A 421 -10.71 21.22 1.99
CA ILE A 421 -11.11 22.35 1.14
C ILE A 421 -11.84 21.84 -0.11
N VAL A 422 -11.31 20.82 -0.77
CA VAL A 422 -11.83 20.37 -2.08
C VAL A 422 -12.94 19.32 -1.99
N GLY A 423 -13.17 18.70 -0.82
CA GLY A 423 -14.02 17.52 -0.66
C GLY A 423 -15.44 17.69 -1.22
N ASP A 424 -16.11 18.80 -0.91
CA ASP A 424 -17.46 19.08 -1.43
C ASP A 424 -17.46 19.29 -2.96
N GLY A 425 -16.39 19.89 -3.51
CA GLY A 425 -16.24 20.06 -4.95
C GLY A 425 -15.91 18.75 -5.68
N LEU A 426 -15.08 17.90 -5.10
CA LEU A 426 -14.77 16.57 -5.65
C LEU A 426 -15.95 15.58 -5.53
N ALA A 427 -16.86 15.80 -4.56
CA ALA A 427 -18.09 15.02 -4.48
C ALA A 427 -18.96 15.17 -5.74
N ARG A 428 -18.85 16.30 -6.46
CA ARG A 428 -19.53 16.51 -7.75
C ARG A 428 -19.00 15.65 -8.89
N LEU A 429 -17.74 15.22 -8.81
CA LEU A 429 -17.20 14.25 -9.76
C LEU A 429 -17.77 12.85 -9.55
N ASN A 430 -18.61 12.65 -8.53
CA ASN A 430 -19.23 11.39 -8.17
C ASN A 430 -20.75 11.50 -8.33
N ARG A 431 -21.51 10.70 -7.56
CA ARG A 431 -22.98 10.67 -7.59
C ARG A 431 -23.59 11.70 -6.65
N GLU A 432 -24.66 12.37 -7.07
CA GLU A 432 -25.30 13.46 -6.31
C GLU A 432 -25.62 13.07 -4.87
N TYR A 433 -26.26 11.90 -4.67
CA TYR A 433 -26.66 11.46 -3.33
C TYR A 433 -25.48 11.38 -2.35
N ARG A 434 -24.25 11.13 -2.82
CA ARG A 434 -23.05 11.11 -1.96
C ARG A 434 -22.74 12.47 -1.36
N SER A 435 -23.18 13.57 -1.98
CA SER A 435 -23.05 14.93 -1.45
C SER A 435 -24.03 15.25 -0.31
N SER A 436 -25.12 14.48 -0.17
CA SER A 436 -26.15 14.68 0.85
C SER A 436 -25.68 14.30 2.25
N ALA A 437 -26.11 15.08 3.25
CA ALA A 437 -25.84 14.84 4.66
C ALA A 437 -26.37 13.48 5.18
N GLN A 438 -27.39 12.90 4.53
CA GLN A 438 -27.89 11.56 4.87
C GLN A 438 -26.80 10.48 4.69
N TYR A 439 -25.90 10.68 3.71
CA TYR A 439 -24.81 9.77 3.38
C TYR A 439 -23.55 9.98 4.21
N ASP A 440 -23.47 11.07 4.98
CA ASP A 440 -22.37 11.30 5.91
C ASP A 440 -22.32 10.22 7.02
N SER A 441 -23.44 9.54 7.26
CA SER A 441 -23.51 8.35 8.13
C SER A 441 -22.73 7.15 7.58
N ILE A 442 -22.53 7.07 6.27
CA ILE A 442 -21.74 6.04 5.59
C ILE A 442 -20.30 6.54 5.42
N CYS A 443 -20.15 7.67 4.74
CA CYS A 443 -18.86 8.32 4.47
C CYS A 443 -19.08 9.82 4.28
N GLY A 444 -18.60 10.65 5.20
CA GLY A 444 -18.83 12.10 5.18
C GLY A 444 -17.54 12.94 5.09
N PRO A 445 -17.63 14.23 4.74
CA PRO A 445 -16.48 15.12 4.69
C PRO A 445 -15.77 15.25 6.04
N ILE A 446 -14.44 15.35 6.03
CA ILE A 446 -13.63 15.37 7.26
C ILE A 446 -14.09 16.50 8.21
N LYS A 447 -14.40 17.68 7.65
CA LYS A 447 -14.87 18.85 8.41
C LYS A 447 -16.25 18.70 9.06
N ARG A 448 -17.00 17.65 8.70
CA ARG A 448 -18.34 17.39 9.23
C ARG A 448 -18.36 16.22 10.19
N VAL A 449 -17.65 15.14 9.88
CA VAL A 449 -17.82 13.86 10.60
C VAL A 449 -16.60 13.42 11.42
N SER A 450 -15.46 14.11 11.32
CA SER A 450 -14.28 13.77 12.13
C SER A 450 -14.47 14.15 13.61
N ARG A 451 -13.67 13.54 14.49
CA ARG A 451 -13.63 13.91 15.91
C ARG A 451 -13.23 15.38 16.09
N LEU A 452 -12.28 15.84 15.29
CA LEU A 452 -11.83 17.24 15.29
C LEU A 452 -12.96 18.20 14.87
N ALA A 453 -13.75 17.83 13.87
CA ALA A 453 -14.94 18.61 13.48
C ALA A 453 -15.99 18.69 14.59
N GLY A 454 -16.18 17.60 15.35
CA GLY A 454 -17.04 17.57 16.54
C GLY A 454 -16.63 18.62 17.56
N VAL A 455 -15.33 18.70 17.88
CA VAL A 455 -14.81 19.74 18.81
C VAL A 455 -15.09 21.15 18.31
N ALA A 456 -14.95 21.39 17.00
CA ALA A 456 -15.23 22.70 16.41
C ALA A 456 -16.73 23.07 16.37
N SER A 457 -17.63 22.10 16.59
CA SER A 457 -19.08 22.24 16.40
C SER A 457 -19.91 22.08 17.69
N VAL A 458 -19.32 21.55 18.77
CA VAL A 458 -20.02 21.27 20.02
C VAL A 458 -19.96 22.47 20.96
N ASP A 459 -21.08 22.77 21.63
CA ASP A 459 -21.11 23.72 22.73
C ASP A 459 -20.11 23.26 23.81
N PRO A 460 -19.14 24.10 24.21
CA PRO A 460 -18.18 23.77 25.28
C PRO A 460 -18.81 23.27 26.58
N LYS A 461 -20.11 23.51 26.79
CA LYS A 461 -20.89 23.05 27.95
C LYS A 461 -21.52 21.66 27.79
N SER A 462 -21.38 21.01 26.63
CA SER A 462 -21.95 19.68 26.40
C SER A 462 -21.22 18.59 27.21
N PRO A 463 -21.93 17.67 27.88
CA PRO A 463 -21.30 16.57 28.64
C PRO A 463 -20.53 15.58 27.75
N ASN A 464 -20.73 15.61 26.43
CA ASN A 464 -19.98 14.81 25.46
C ASN A 464 -18.75 15.55 24.87
N PHE A 465 -18.48 16.77 25.33
CA PHE A 465 -17.34 17.57 24.91
C PHE A 465 -16.09 17.15 25.70
N ASP A 466 -15.23 16.33 25.10
CA ASP A 466 -13.91 15.97 25.63
C ASP A 466 -12.80 16.58 24.74
N PRO A 467 -12.56 17.90 24.85
CA PRO A 467 -11.57 18.59 24.02
C PRO A 467 -10.14 18.20 24.41
N GLU A 468 -9.88 17.78 25.65
CA GLU A 468 -8.54 17.49 26.15
C GLU A 468 -7.90 16.28 25.44
N LYS A 469 -8.73 15.30 25.03
CA LYS A 469 -8.25 14.12 24.29
C LYS A 469 -8.12 14.35 22.77
N ILE A 470 -8.54 15.49 22.26
CA ILE A 470 -8.55 15.79 20.82
C ILE A 470 -7.67 17.00 20.53
N ILE A 471 -7.84 18.13 21.20
CA ILE A 471 -7.03 19.34 21.03
C ILE A 471 -5.64 19.11 21.66
N PRO A 472 -4.54 19.28 20.93
CA PRO A 472 -3.20 19.18 21.50
C PRO A 472 -2.98 20.17 22.64
N ALA A 473 -2.41 19.70 23.75
CA ALA A 473 -1.91 20.59 24.79
C ALA A 473 -0.72 21.42 24.24
N GLY A 474 -0.69 22.71 24.56
CA GLY A 474 0.35 23.60 24.07
C GLY A 474 0.34 24.95 24.76
N THR A 475 1.52 25.55 24.91
CA THR A 475 1.66 26.90 25.44
C THR A 475 1.28 27.94 24.38
N THR A 476 1.06 29.19 24.79
CA THR A 476 0.82 30.29 23.84
C THR A 476 1.96 30.44 22.83
N ALA A 477 3.21 30.19 23.25
CA ALA A 477 4.37 30.27 22.38
C ALA A 477 4.37 29.17 21.31
N THR A 478 4.07 27.91 21.68
CA THR A 478 4.02 26.81 20.71
C THR A 478 2.86 26.99 19.72
N ARG A 479 1.70 27.46 20.19
CA ARG A 479 0.56 27.77 19.31
C ARG A 479 0.87 28.88 18.30
N ARG A 480 1.64 29.92 18.69
CA ARG A 480 2.09 30.94 17.74
C ARG A 480 3.05 30.36 16.68
N ALA A 481 3.97 29.48 17.10
CA ALA A 481 4.87 28.82 16.16
C ALA A 481 4.11 27.92 15.17
N ASP A 482 3.10 27.17 15.64
CA ASP A 482 2.24 26.35 14.78
C ASP A 482 1.45 27.17 13.77
N LEU A 483 0.94 28.34 14.19
CA LEU A 483 0.24 29.26 13.29
C LEU A 483 1.20 29.84 12.24
N ALA A 484 2.40 30.26 12.65
CA ALA A 484 3.41 30.76 11.72
C ALA A 484 3.83 29.68 10.70
N GLU A 485 3.90 28.42 11.11
CA GLU A 485 4.15 27.31 10.19
C GLU A 485 2.97 27.10 9.23
N MET A 486 1.74 27.13 9.73
CA MET A 486 0.53 27.07 8.89
C MET A 486 0.51 28.18 7.82
N GLU A 487 0.86 29.42 8.19
CA GLU A 487 0.86 30.57 7.28
C GLU A 487 1.84 30.43 6.10
N LYS A 488 2.91 29.64 6.24
CA LYS A 488 3.84 29.34 5.14
C LYS A 488 3.19 28.49 4.04
N HIS A 489 2.24 27.63 4.42
CA HIS A 489 1.63 26.66 3.51
C HIS A 489 0.19 27.01 3.14
N VAL A 490 -0.52 27.74 3.98
CA VAL A 490 -1.97 27.94 3.87
C VAL A 490 -2.27 29.44 3.73
N PRO A 491 -3.18 29.85 2.83
CA PRO A 491 -3.60 31.24 2.71
C PRO A 491 -4.56 31.62 3.84
N VAL A 492 -4.01 31.82 5.05
CA VAL A 492 -4.77 32.09 6.29
C VAL A 492 -5.69 33.30 6.15
N ASP A 493 -5.26 34.35 5.45
CA ASP A 493 -6.09 35.54 5.21
C ASP A 493 -7.36 35.24 4.40
N LEU A 494 -7.24 34.39 3.36
CA LEU A 494 -8.38 33.98 2.54
C LEU A 494 -9.31 33.07 3.33
N LEU A 495 -8.76 32.07 4.03
CA LEU A 495 -9.56 31.21 4.90
C LEU A 495 -10.30 32.03 5.97
N SER A 496 -9.63 33.02 6.55
CA SER A 496 -10.20 33.89 7.58
C SER A 496 -11.33 34.78 7.05
N LYS A 497 -11.31 35.15 5.77
CA LYS A 497 -12.39 35.94 5.14
C LYS A 497 -13.56 35.09 4.68
N GLN A 498 -13.29 33.90 4.14
CA GLN A 498 -14.31 33.11 3.45
C GLN A 498 -14.98 32.03 4.31
N LEU A 499 -14.31 31.55 5.37
CA LEU A 499 -14.82 30.41 6.13
C LEU A 499 -15.56 30.79 7.42
N LYS A 500 -16.45 29.89 7.85
CA LYS A 500 -17.17 30.02 9.13
C LYS A 500 -16.21 29.81 10.30
N LEU A 501 -16.54 30.36 11.47
CA LEU A 501 -15.70 30.28 12.68
C LEU A 501 -15.29 28.83 13.02
N LYS A 502 -16.23 27.89 12.93
CA LYS A 502 -15.97 26.46 13.16
C LYS A 502 -14.87 25.90 12.25
N ASP A 503 -14.84 26.29 10.99
CA ASP A 503 -13.85 25.79 10.03
C ASP A 503 -12.49 26.43 10.30
N LYS A 504 -12.46 27.71 10.71
CA LYS A 504 -11.22 28.37 11.17
C LYS A 504 -10.60 27.65 12.37
N VAL A 505 -11.42 27.26 13.35
CA VAL A 505 -10.99 26.47 14.52
C VAL A 505 -10.48 25.10 14.10
N PHE A 506 -11.18 24.42 13.18
CA PHE A 506 -10.74 23.14 12.65
C PHE A 506 -9.31 23.22 12.08
N TYR A 507 -9.03 24.22 11.24
CA TYR A 507 -7.70 24.38 10.64
C TYR A 507 -6.64 24.78 11.66
N SER A 508 -6.94 25.71 12.56
CA SER A 508 -5.96 26.15 13.55
C SER A 508 -5.56 25.03 14.50
N VAL A 509 -6.49 24.13 14.86
CA VAL A 509 -6.19 22.97 15.70
C VAL A 509 -5.49 21.85 14.90
N LEU A 510 -5.88 21.62 13.64
CA LEU A 510 -5.22 20.64 12.76
C LEU A 510 -3.70 20.88 12.68
N TRP A 511 -3.28 22.14 12.61
CA TRP A 511 -1.87 22.50 12.51
C TRP A 511 -1.10 22.44 13.84
N GLN A 512 -1.78 22.25 14.97
CA GLN A 512 -1.14 22.09 16.30
C GLN A 512 -0.71 20.64 16.61
N TYR A 513 -1.15 19.64 15.85
CA TYR A 513 -0.74 18.25 16.10
C TYR A 513 0.77 18.08 15.90
N ARG A 514 1.39 17.29 16.78
CA ARG A 514 2.85 17.03 16.81
C ARG A 514 3.23 15.57 16.54
N SER A 515 2.25 14.68 16.38
CA SER A 515 2.51 13.31 15.96
C SER A 515 1.49 12.84 14.93
N VAL A 516 1.94 11.90 14.09
CA VAL A 516 1.13 11.23 13.07
C VAL A 516 -0.04 10.49 13.72
N ASN A 517 0.21 9.78 14.84
CA ASN A 517 -0.82 9.06 15.57
C ASN A 517 -1.95 9.98 16.04
N ALA A 518 -1.60 11.15 16.58
CA ALA A 518 -2.56 12.08 17.13
C ALA A 518 -3.44 12.71 16.04
N ILE A 519 -2.82 13.19 14.94
CA ILE A 519 -3.59 13.76 13.82
C ILE A 519 -4.47 12.70 13.14
N ALA A 520 -3.95 11.49 12.91
CA ALA A 520 -4.70 10.40 12.30
C ALA A 520 -5.93 10.01 13.14
N LYS A 521 -5.78 9.96 14.47
CA LYS A 521 -6.90 9.71 15.39
C LYS A 521 -7.92 10.85 15.40
N ALA A 522 -7.47 12.10 15.28
CA ALA A 522 -8.33 13.28 15.32
C ALA A 522 -9.18 13.46 14.05
N VAL A 523 -8.63 13.14 12.89
CA VAL A 523 -9.31 13.30 11.61
C VAL A 523 -10.21 12.11 11.26
N ARG A 524 -10.14 11.01 11.99
CA ARG A 524 -11.10 9.90 11.90
C ARG A 524 -12.42 10.23 12.58
N THR A 525 -13.45 9.43 12.32
CA THR A 525 -14.73 9.49 13.02
C THR A 525 -14.61 8.97 14.45
N GLY A 526 -15.51 9.42 15.33
CA GLY A 526 -15.62 8.88 16.69
C GLY A 526 -16.38 7.55 16.78
N GLN A 527 -17.01 7.12 15.68
CA GLN A 527 -17.91 5.97 15.63
C GLN A 527 -17.38 4.94 14.62
N LYS A 528 -17.28 3.66 15.03
CA LYS A 528 -16.75 2.57 14.18
C LYS A 528 -17.49 2.44 12.83
N SER A 529 -18.82 2.64 12.83
CA SER A 529 -19.70 2.46 11.67
C SER A 529 -19.69 3.61 10.66
N ARG A 530 -19.17 4.79 11.04
CA ARG A 530 -19.05 5.99 10.21
C ARG A 530 -17.62 6.15 9.74
N LYS A 531 -17.40 6.67 8.53
CA LYS A 531 -16.07 6.93 7.98
C LYS A 531 -15.98 8.35 7.42
N THR A 532 -14.77 8.89 7.34
CA THR A 532 -14.49 10.12 6.60
C THR A 532 -14.27 9.82 5.11
N GLU A 533 -14.35 10.84 4.27
CA GLU A 533 -14.06 10.77 2.83
C GLU A 533 -12.63 10.33 2.52
N MET A 534 -11.70 10.58 3.45
CA MET A 534 -10.34 10.05 3.45
C MET A 534 -9.99 9.56 4.85
N GLU A 535 -9.50 8.33 4.97
CA GLU A 535 -8.94 7.78 6.21
C GLU A 535 -7.41 7.86 6.18
N VAL A 536 -6.83 8.39 7.25
CA VAL A 536 -5.38 8.43 7.47
C VAL A 536 -4.99 7.16 8.22
N LYS A 537 -4.44 6.17 7.49
CA LYS A 537 -3.88 4.93 8.02
C LYS A 537 -2.36 5.05 8.13
N CYS A 538 -1.92 6.06 8.88
CA CYS A 538 -0.52 6.33 9.17
C CYS A 538 -0.27 6.25 10.67
N THR A 539 0.91 5.80 11.08
CA THR A 539 1.37 5.88 12.47
C THR A 539 2.80 6.39 12.56
N GLY A 540 3.15 6.94 13.72
CA GLY A 540 4.46 7.54 13.98
C GLY A 540 4.41 8.51 15.16
N LEU A 541 5.47 8.54 15.96
CA LEU A 541 5.58 9.38 17.15
C LEU A 541 6.27 10.74 16.88
N GLY A 542 6.97 10.90 15.75
CA GLY A 542 7.73 12.11 15.39
C GLY A 542 7.14 12.98 14.26
N ASN A 543 7.96 13.92 13.76
CA ASN A 543 7.63 14.82 12.63
C ASN A 543 7.55 14.09 11.28
N THR A 544 7.96 12.82 11.22
CA THR A 544 7.89 11.94 10.06
C THR A 544 7.17 10.65 10.48
N THR A 545 6.51 9.96 9.53
CA THR A 545 6.47 8.50 9.61
C THR A 545 7.93 8.08 9.41
N GLU A 546 8.54 7.44 10.41
CA GLU A 546 10.00 7.44 10.58
C GLU A 546 10.76 7.02 9.31
N LYS A 547 11.72 7.84 8.87
CA LYS A 547 12.84 7.36 8.05
C LYS A 547 13.73 6.53 8.98
N VAL A 548 13.55 5.22 9.00
CA VAL A 548 14.58 4.35 9.55
C VAL A 548 15.76 4.41 8.59
N GLU A 549 16.86 5.04 9.00
CA GLU A 549 18.13 4.89 8.29
C GLU A 549 18.51 3.40 8.31
N ILE A 550 18.88 2.86 7.15
CA ILE A 550 19.23 1.43 6.96
C ILE A 550 20.33 0.93 7.93
N LYS A 551 21.10 1.85 8.55
CA LYS A 551 22.08 1.54 9.61
C LYS A 551 21.44 1.28 10.98
N GLU A 552 20.37 1.99 11.33
CA GLU A 552 19.58 1.71 12.54
C GLU A 552 18.79 0.42 12.39
N GLU A 553 18.37 0.04 11.18
CA GLU A 553 17.71 -1.25 10.95
C GLU A 553 18.64 -2.44 11.27
N ALA A 554 19.95 -2.33 11.01
CA ALA A 554 20.93 -3.34 11.40
C ALA A 554 21.19 -3.34 12.93
N ALA A 555 21.20 -2.17 13.58
CA ALA A 555 21.36 -2.04 15.02
C ALA A 555 20.09 -2.44 15.80
N LEU A 556 18.90 -2.16 15.26
CA LEU A 556 17.60 -2.57 15.77
C LEU A 556 17.40 -4.08 15.54
N ARG A 557 17.77 -4.64 14.37
CA ARG A 557 17.81 -6.10 14.17
C ARG A 557 18.73 -6.80 15.18
N ALA A 558 19.87 -6.20 15.52
CA ALA A 558 20.78 -6.75 16.53
C ALA A 558 20.26 -6.61 17.97
N LYS A 559 19.48 -5.56 18.27
CA LYS A 559 18.96 -5.27 19.62
C LYS A 559 17.59 -5.92 19.90
N TRP A 560 16.80 -6.22 18.87
CA TRP A 560 15.46 -6.79 18.97
C TRP A 560 15.38 -8.31 18.75
N LEU A 561 16.53 -8.99 18.62
CA LEU A 561 16.63 -10.46 18.64
C LEU A 561 16.39 -11.07 20.04
N GLY A 562 15.75 -10.32 20.96
CA GLY A 562 15.55 -10.69 22.35
C GLY A 562 14.09 -10.90 22.77
N GLU A 563 13.14 -10.04 22.37
CA GLU A 563 11.76 -10.13 22.87
C GLU A 563 10.76 -9.62 21.82
N ASP A 564 9.83 -10.50 21.42
CA ASP A 564 8.53 -10.28 20.75
C ASP A 564 8.33 -9.02 19.90
N LEU A 565 8.79 -9.07 18.64
CA LEU A 565 8.33 -8.14 17.60
C LEU A 565 6.98 -8.56 17.05
N ASN A 566 5.94 -7.90 17.56
CA ASN A 566 4.59 -7.89 17.00
C ASN A 566 4.61 -7.17 15.63
N LEU A 567 4.49 -7.93 14.52
CA LEU A 567 4.38 -7.41 13.14
C LEU A 567 3.23 -6.42 12.89
N ASN A 568 2.36 -6.24 13.87
CA ASN A 568 1.28 -5.26 13.85
C ASN A 568 1.76 -3.81 13.76
N VAL A 569 3.06 -3.54 13.91
CA VAL A 569 3.62 -2.19 13.92
C VAL A 569 4.02 -1.69 12.51
N ILE A 570 4.28 -2.55 11.52
CA ILE A 570 5.12 -2.12 10.38
C ILE A 570 4.32 -1.71 9.13
N ASP A 571 3.12 -2.25 8.91
CA ASP A 571 2.12 -1.64 7.99
C ASP A 571 1.81 -0.18 8.39
N ALA A 572 2.04 0.14 9.66
CA ALA A 572 1.70 1.40 10.29
C ALA A 572 2.79 2.47 10.07
N GLU A 573 4.01 2.10 9.68
CA GLU A 573 5.18 3.01 9.63
C GLU A 573 5.41 3.72 8.29
N ARG A 574 4.82 3.29 7.17
CA ARG A 574 4.90 4.05 5.89
C ARG A 574 3.71 4.98 5.71
N GLY A 575 2.56 4.58 6.25
CA GLY A 575 1.34 5.36 6.17
C GLY A 575 0.65 5.29 4.82
N VAL A 576 -0.67 5.23 4.88
CA VAL A 576 -1.55 5.02 3.74
C VAL A 576 -2.74 5.98 3.82
N PHE A 577 -3.15 6.55 2.69
CA PHE A 577 -4.37 7.32 2.59
C PHE A 577 -5.42 6.55 1.81
N GLU A 578 -6.59 6.36 2.42
CA GLU A 578 -7.69 5.63 1.81
C GLU A 578 -8.86 6.57 1.52
N PHE A 579 -9.14 6.81 0.25
CA PHE A 579 -10.22 7.66 -0.25
C PHE A 579 -11.48 6.81 -0.48
N ARG A 580 -12.59 7.20 0.15
CA ARG A 580 -13.84 6.40 0.21
C ARG A 580 -15.05 7.09 -0.43
N ARG A 581 -14.86 8.31 -0.97
CA ARG A 581 -15.97 9.15 -1.46
C ARG A 581 -16.58 8.62 -2.77
N CYS A 582 -15.84 7.81 -3.51
CA CYS A 582 -16.28 7.25 -4.77
C CYS A 582 -17.37 6.19 -4.56
N ALA A 583 -18.47 6.31 -5.31
CA ALA A 583 -19.52 5.30 -5.31
C ALA A 583 -19.02 4.03 -6.02
N ALA A 584 -19.58 2.87 -5.65
CA ALA A 584 -19.31 1.65 -6.39
C ALA A 584 -19.66 1.83 -7.88
N SER A 585 -18.72 1.47 -8.74
CA SER A 585 -18.86 1.51 -10.19
C SER A 585 -18.16 0.31 -10.81
N LEU A 586 -18.62 -0.09 -11.98
CA LEU A 586 -17.87 -0.97 -12.87
C LEU A 586 -17.38 -0.22 -14.11
N ASP A 587 -17.49 1.11 -14.17
CA ASP A 587 -16.90 1.93 -15.23
C ASP A 587 -15.40 2.11 -15.00
N THR A 588 -14.60 1.45 -15.84
CA THR A 588 -13.14 1.50 -15.76
C THR A 588 -12.59 2.92 -15.93
N GLY A 589 -13.10 3.67 -16.91
CA GLY A 589 -12.62 5.02 -17.20
C GLY A 589 -12.86 5.95 -16.01
N PHE A 590 -14.04 5.87 -15.41
CA PHE A 590 -14.39 6.59 -14.20
C PHE A 590 -13.48 6.24 -13.01
N LEU A 591 -13.30 4.94 -12.73
CA LEU A 591 -12.49 4.47 -11.59
C LEU A 591 -11.02 4.87 -11.74
N VAL A 592 -10.45 4.70 -12.93
CA VAL A 592 -9.06 5.07 -13.22
C VAL A 592 -8.87 6.59 -13.15
N CYS A 593 -9.81 7.37 -13.69
CA CYS A 593 -9.78 8.83 -13.56
C CYS A 593 -9.83 9.27 -12.08
N TRP A 594 -10.67 8.62 -11.27
CA TRP A 594 -10.73 8.88 -9.83
C TRP A 594 -9.42 8.51 -9.12
N MET A 595 -8.78 7.39 -9.47
CA MET A 595 -7.45 7.04 -8.97
C MET A 595 -6.41 8.11 -9.28
N VAL A 596 -6.44 8.68 -10.49
CA VAL A 596 -5.56 9.78 -10.87
C VAL A 596 -5.85 11.03 -10.03
N VAL A 597 -7.12 11.38 -9.80
CA VAL A 597 -7.49 12.49 -8.89
C VAL A 597 -6.89 12.26 -7.48
N CYS A 598 -7.09 11.06 -6.91
CA CYS A 598 -6.52 10.69 -5.61
C CYS A 598 -4.99 10.78 -5.59
N TYR A 599 -4.32 10.31 -6.64
CA TYR A 599 -2.87 10.43 -6.80
C TYR A 599 -2.42 11.90 -6.76
N TYR A 600 -3.06 12.78 -7.53
CA TYR A 600 -2.69 14.20 -7.60
C TYR A 600 -2.95 14.95 -6.28
N LEU A 601 -3.95 14.54 -5.49
CA LEU A 601 -4.14 15.08 -4.13
C LEU A 601 -2.94 14.78 -3.24
N VAL A 602 -2.46 13.53 -3.25
CA VAL A 602 -1.30 13.11 -2.45
C VAL A 602 -0.01 13.73 -3.00
N ASP A 603 0.18 13.76 -4.32
CA ASP A 603 1.35 14.38 -4.97
C ASP A 603 1.46 15.88 -4.62
N THR A 604 0.33 16.60 -4.72
CA THR A 604 0.22 18.03 -4.39
C THR A 604 0.63 18.30 -2.93
N ALA A 605 0.14 17.47 -2.00
CA ALA A 605 0.42 17.66 -0.58
C ALA A 605 1.88 17.29 -0.21
N LYS A 606 2.42 16.24 -0.82
CA LYS A 606 3.73 15.67 -0.47
C LYS A 606 4.88 16.43 -1.12
N PHE A 607 4.76 16.79 -2.40
CA PHE A 607 5.92 17.19 -3.19
C PHE A 607 5.96 18.66 -3.59
N LEU A 608 4.84 19.39 -3.52
CA LEU A 608 4.90 20.81 -3.86
C LEU A 608 5.66 21.62 -2.79
N PRO A 609 6.52 22.57 -3.20
CA PRO A 609 7.05 23.58 -2.30
C PRO A 609 5.94 24.33 -1.55
N ALA A 610 6.28 24.93 -0.40
CA ALA A 610 5.32 25.64 0.45
C ALA A 610 4.51 26.70 -0.33
N ALA A 611 5.21 27.54 -1.10
CA ALA A 611 4.62 28.60 -1.91
C ALA A 611 3.68 28.06 -3.01
N GLU A 612 4.06 27.02 -3.73
CA GLU A 612 3.23 26.43 -4.78
C GLU A 612 1.97 25.76 -4.21
N PHE A 613 2.09 25.04 -3.09
CA PHE A 613 0.93 24.47 -2.41
C PHE A 613 -0.03 25.56 -1.93
N LYS A 614 0.50 26.66 -1.37
CA LYS A 614 -0.29 27.82 -0.95
C LYS A 614 -1.01 28.48 -2.13
N ASP A 615 -0.33 28.58 -3.28
CA ASP A 615 -0.91 29.08 -4.53
C ASP A 615 -2.03 28.17 -5.06
N VAL A 616 -1.87 26.85 -5.00
CA VAL A 616 -2.94 25.88 -5.33
C VAL A 616 -4.18 26.11 -4.47
N LEU A 617 -4.02 26.21 -3.14
CA LEU A 617 -5.13 26.51 -2.25
C LEU A 617 -5.76 27.88 -2.54
N THR A 618 -4.94 28.89 -2.82
CA THR A 618 -5.38 30.24 -3.17
C THR A 618 -6.21 30.26 -4.44
N LYS A 619 -5.80 29.50 -5.46
CA LYS A 619 -6.55 29.35 -6.71
C LYS A 619 -7.91 28.70 -6.46
N ILE A 620 -7.95 27.62 -5.69
CA ILE A 620 -9.19 26.89 -5.37
C ILE A 620 -10.16 27.78 -4.58
N LEU A 621 -9.66 28.51 -3.58
CA LEU A 621 -10.47 29.42 -2.76
C LEU A 621 -10.97 30.66 -3.50
N ASN A 622 -10.35 31.01 -4.63
CA ASN A 622 -10.83 32.04 -5.56
C ASN A 622 -11.60 31.41 -6.74
N ASP A 623 -12.29 30.30 -6.49
CA ASP A 623 -13.20 29.61 -7.41
C ASP A 623 -12.57 29.15 -8.73
N LYS A 624 -11.24 28.97 -8.81
CA LYS A 624 -10.67 28.25 -9.96
C LYS A 624 -11.11 26.78 -9.94
N PRO A 625 -11.37 26.18 -11.11
CA PRO A 625 -11.71 24.75 -11.19
C PRO A 625 -10.68 23.88 -10.48
N ILE A 626 -11.16 23.02 -9.57
CA ILE A 626 -10.31 22.20 -8.69
C ILE A 626 -9.31 21.35 -9.50
N LEU A 627 -9.78 20.72 -10.58
CA LEU A 627 -8.92 19.85 -11.41
C LEU A 627 -7.79 20.63 -12.08
N ASP A 628 -8.06 21.86 -12.51
CA ASP A 628 -7.05 22.74 -13.10
C ASP A 628 -6.04 23.22 -12.06
N ALA A 629 -6.51 23.60 -10.87
CA ALA A 629 -5.64 24.05 -9.79
C ALA A 629 -4.70 22.92 -9.31
N LEU A 630 -5.18 21.67 -9.27
CA LEU A 630 -4.40 20.48 -8.94
C LEU A 630 -3.51 19.98 -10.09
N ARG A 631 -3.48 20.68 -11.23
CA ARG A 631 -2.71 20.30 -12.45
C ARG A 631 -3.06 18.89 -12.94
N ILE A 632 -4.32 18.48 -12.77
CA ILE A 632 -4.79 17.17 -13.25
C ILE A 632 -4.77 17.16 -14.77
N PRO A 633 -4.28 16.08 -15.43
CA PRO A 633 -4.14 16.01 -16.87
C PRO A 633 -5.45 16.28 -17.63
N LYS A 634 -5.37 17.01 -18.75
CA LYS A 634 -6.55 17.39 -19.55
C LYS A 634 -7.40 16.21 -20.03
N LYS A 635 -6.79 15.06 -20.30
CA LYS A 635 -7.50 13.81 -20.64
C LYS A 635 -8.43 13.34 -19.51
N VAL A 636 -8.03 13.48 -18.25
CA VAL A 636 -8.87 13.14 -17.10
C VAL A 636 -9.96 14.19 -16.90
N GLN A 637 -9.63 15.45 -17.12
CA GLN A 637 -10.62 16.54 -17.04
C GLN A 637 -11.72 16.39 -18.09
N SER A 638 -11.39 15.98 -19.32
CA SER A 638 -12.39 15.80 -20.38
C SER A 638 -13.38 14.69 -20.04
N VAL A 639 -12.93 13.56 -19.50
CA VAL A 639 -13.83 12.47 -19.05
C VAL A 639 -14.91 12.99 -18.10
N TYR A 640 -14.52 13.79 -17.10
CA TYR A 640 -15.50 14.38 -16.18
C TYR A 640 -16.35 15.45 -16.86
N LYS A 641 -15.76 16.33 -17.67
CA LYS A 641 -16.49 17.41 -18.35
C LYS A 641 -17.58 16.85 -19.27
N ASP A 642 -17.29 15.79 -20.00
CA ASP A 642 -18.20 15.18 -20.96
C ASP A 642 -19.30 14.37 -20.27
N ALA A 643 -19.03 13.80 -19.10
CA ALA A 643 -19.97 12.96 -18.35
C ALA A 643 -20.87 13.71 -17.37
N ILE A 644 -20.44 14.87 -16.85
CA ILE A 644 -21.14 15.60 -15.77
C ILE A 644 -22.48 16.24 -16.22
N GLY A 645 -22.66 16.47 -17.53
CA GLY A 645 -23.89 17.03 -18.10
C GLY A 645 -24.38 18.31 -17.41
N ASP A 646 -25.69 18.58 -17.48
CA ASP A 646 -26.32 19.77 -16.88
C ASP A 646 -26.56 19.64 -15.37
N SER A 647 -26.59 18.41 -14.84
CA SER A 647 -26.85 18.15 -13.41
C SER A 647 -25.67 18.54 -12.52
N GLY A 648 -24.47 18.65 -13.08
CA GLY A 648 -23.26 18.91 -12.31
C GLY A 648 -22.69 17.66 -11.61
N PHE A 649 -23.15 16.45 -11.96
CA PHE A 649 -22.68 15.17 -11.41
C PHE A 649 -22.41 14.11 -12.49
N PHE A 650 -21.41 13.22 -12.27
CA PHE A 650 -20.93 12.24 -13.27
C PHE A 650 -21.96 11.17 -13.69
N GLU A 651 -22.86 10.77 -12.79
CA GLU A 651 -23.97 9.86 -13.09
C GLU A 651 -25.29 10.53 -12.68
N PRO A 652 -26.44 10.18 -13.31
CA PRO A 652 -27.64 10.98 -13.26
C PRO A 652 -28.11 11.29 -11.83
N PRO A 653 -28.74 12.45 -11.61
CA PRO A 653 -29.08 13.02 -10.30
C PRO A 653 -30.04 12.15 -9.44
N GLY A 654 -30.68 11.16 -10.06
CA GLY A 654 -31.62 10.27 -9.37
C GLY A 654 -30.95 9.45 -8.26
N SER A 655 -31.54 9.51 -7.05
CA SER A 655 -31.22 8.59 -5.95
C SER A 655 -31.57 7.13 -6.26
N LYS A 656 -32.42 6.91 -7.27
CA LYS A 656 -32.99 5.62 -7.67
C LYS A 656 -32.51 5.17 -9.06
N VAL A 657 -32.55 3.86 -9.28
CA VAL A 657 -32.24 3.21 -10.57
C VAL A 657 -33.54 2.66 -11.18
N SER A 658 -33.67 2.63 -12.51
CA SER A 658 -34.83 2.01 -13.16
C SER A 658 -34.82 0.50 -12.99
N TRP A 659 -35.97 -0.07 -12.62
CA TRP A 659 -36.18 -1.51 -12.52
C TRP A 659 -35.94 -2.24 -13.85
N LYS A 660 -36.09 -1.56 -15.00
CA LYS A 660 -35.87 -2.17 -16.32
C LYS A 660 -34.40 -2.48 -16.61
N THR A 661 -33.49 -1.71 -16.01
CA THR A 661 -32.04 -1.87 -16.20
C THR A 661 -31.27 -1.68 -14.89
N PRO A 662 -31.53 -2.50 -13.86
CA PRO A 662 -31.00 -2.28 -12.52
C PRO A 662 -29.53 -2.69 -12.40
N PHE A 663 -29.07 -3.58 -13.28
CA PHE A 663 -27.72 -4.11 -13.32
C PHE A 663 -26.85 -3.37 -14.34
N TYR A 664 -25.52 -3.40 -14.14
CA TYR A 664 -24.59 -3.00 -15.19
C TYR A 664 -24.79 -3.90 -16.42
N PRO A 665 -24.76 -3.34 -17.65
CA PRO A 665 -24.90 -4.16 -18.85
C PRO A 665 -23.71 -5.12 -18.97
N ALA A 666 -23.95 -6.29 -19.58
CA ALA A 666 -22.85 -7.11 -20.06
C ALA A 666 -22.10 -6.35 -21.16
N ASP A 667 -20.77 -6.42 -21.16
CA ASP A 667 -20.00 -5.89 -22.28
C ASP A 667 -20.22 -6.85 -23.47
N ALA A 668 -20.68 -6.30 -24.61
CA ALA A 668 -20.97 -7.06 -25.82
C ALA A 668 -19.74 -7.72 -26.44
#